data_AF-A0A9P1ADY9-F1
#
_entry.id   AF-A0A9P1ADY9-F1
#
_cell.length_a   1.000
_cell.length_b   1.000
_cell.length_c   1.000
_cell.angle_alpha   90.00
_cell.angle_beta   90.00
_cell.angle_gamma   90.00
#
_symmetry.space_group_name_H-M   'P 1'
#
loop_
_entity.id
_entity.type
_entity.pdbx_description
1 polymer ?
#
loop_
_entity_poly.entity_id
_entity_poly.type
_entity_poly.pdbx_seq_one_letter_code
_entity_poly.pdbx_strand_id
1 'polypeptide(L)'
;MIRIIPMSIGIDLGTTFCCVAHYQNGQVNVLENENGCRTTPSVLAIGEDDEWLVGQHAKDVVTKPSDAFFDVKRMIGRRYDDILIQRDMILWPFCVEKEDGGTFDVAVVNIDGPRITVKSKGEFKKRYQVDLHGNYKALKRLRKAAEAAKITLSASTVARIELECLHGGVDFIMKITRSELDRWVENLLLSTTIHVEQEAVAYGAAVMAAVLTGVDDVQDMRLNDMIPMSIGVQCNRDYMSVLIKKGTVFPCSKKKTFINSEDFQTHINVPVFEGGRARCSDNRLLGEITLPIRASRRGESVIDITLEVDHNGILQATAFDTVTQKVVKTTIVYDHCTFTMNEIEKLTNGSEEDRQLDESFRQRYKQLQKSEDLAYDYKYRLEKVQGSIELDKFAHLMEAVEREISWLSAFPKVSFSIAIVRSQKAFHSRRIGTEGQIIGRILSEYDSNSRPPVREHAANSAILVITNIFISRLIWRTNHAEVDLYLRQQWQDSRLKYDVDTREGIEEIRLPMNRKIWEPDTYFTSGRELGRHDKNSKNIIIEPSGYVRASERILLELPYAYGTMFPFTNSRQFTIKLGSYNYDIDDIVYLWANSPPLVNPIEVSGELLKGDLTFEEANAGDCVGNYTVGVFSCIDAHVSFSAGTLSGLMSWFFPSLFLLIGSWLHFWIHGSWSVPRSISAAVPFFILAAYYIFMSEDAYTEAQGAWLGFCLILTFLSFIEYFLVIGCGGRRSIRYKTLGTQEEHPMGAAKETVEVAYNEGCASFRNNSGIDVIARILFPAVTVVFLVIYFIFIV
;
A
#
# COMPACT_ATOMS: atom_id res chain seq x y z
N MET A 1 26.64 -56.50 -3.68
CA MET A 1 25.30 -55.85 -3.62
C MET A 1 25.53 -54.37 -3.41
N ILE A 2 25.23 -53.53 -4.40
CA ILE A 2 25.17 -52.08 -4.18
C ILE A 2 23.89 -51.83 -3.38
N ARG A 3 24.04 -51.49 -2.10
CA ARG A 3 22.91 -51.12 -1.26
C ARG A 3 22.46 -49.74 -1.74
N ILE A 4 21.44 -49.69 -2.59
CA ILE A 4 20.77 -48.43 -2.93
C ILE A 4 20.05 -48.01 -1.65
N ILE A 5 20.68 -47.16 -0.86
CA ILE A 5 20.01 -46.50 0.27
C ILE A 5 19.14 -45.41 -0.37
N PRO A 6 17.80 -45.51 -0.31
CA PRO A 6 16.94 -44.48 -0.85
C PRO A 6 17.25 -43.15 -0.17
N MET A 7 17.32 -42.08 -0.96
CA MET A 7 17.56 -40.74 -0.44
C MET A 7 16.42 -40.36 0.51
N SER A 8 16.74 -40.14 1.78
CA SER A 8 15.78 -39.65 2.77
C SER A 8 15.87 -38.12 2.87
N ILE A 9 14.71 -37.46 2.86
CA ILE A 9 14.59 -36.01 2.95
C ILE A 9 13.99 -35.59 4.29
N GLY A 10 14.44 -34.46 4.81
CA GLY A 10 13.82 -33.74 5.92
C GLY A 10 13.01 -32.57 5.37
N ILE A 11 11.76 -32.47 5.79
CA ILE A 11 10.85 -31.40 5.37
C ILE A 11 10.41 -30.63 6.61
N ASP A 12 10.72 -29.32 6.66
CA ASP A 12 10.00 -28.40 7.52
C ASP A 12 8.72 -27.96 6.80
N LEU A 13 7.59 -28.56 7.18
CA LEU A 13 6.28 -28.14 6.71
C LEU A 13 5.81 -26.95 7.55
N GLY A 14 6.32 -25.74 7.29
CA GLY A 14 5.94 -24.54 8.05
C GLY A 14 4.59 -23.95 7.65
N THR A 15 4.04 -23.08 8.50
CA THR A 15 2.74 -22.41 8.26
C THR A 15 2.79 -21.41 7.11
N THR A 16 3.96 -20.78 6.89
CA THR A 16 4.14 -19.70 5.91
C THR A 16 5.13 -20.08 4.81
N PHE A 17 6.18 -20.82 5.16
CA PHE A 17 7.16 -21.33 4.22
C PHE A 17 7.49 -22.77 4.60
N CYS A 18 7.82 -23.56 3.59
CA CYS A 18 8.37 -24.88 3.70
C CYS A 18 9.84 -24.88 3.28
N CYS A 19 10.61 -25.77 3.87
CA CYS A 19 12.02 -25.97 3.54
C CYS A 19 12.29 -27.47 3.44
N VAL A 20 13.11 -27.87 2.48
CA VAL A 20 13.49 -29.27 2.26
C VAL A 20 15.00 -29.37 2.30
N ALA A 21 15.51 -30.36 3.03
CA ALA A 21 16.93 -30.67 3.08
C ALA A 21 17.14 -32.18 2.97
N HIS A 22 18.32 -32.59 2.52
CA HIS A 22 18.72 -33.99 2.57
C HIS A 22 20.11 -34.12 3.21
N TYR A 23 20.36 -35.27 3.83
CA TYR A 23 21.67 -35.60 4.36
C TYR A 23 22.46 -36.41 3.33
N GLN A 24 23.69 -36.01 3.03
CA GLN A 24 24.58 -36.75 2.14
C GLN A 24 26.04 -36.51 2.53
N ASN A 25 26.81 -37.60 2.68
CA ASN A 25 28.27 -37.56 2.90
C ASN A 25 28.71 -36.66 4.07
N GLY A 26 28.15 -36.85 5.26
CA GLY A 26 28.53 -36.05 6.43
C GLY A 26 27.91 -34.65 6.49
N GLN A 27 27.13 -34.22 5.48
CA GLN A 27 26.59 -32.87 5.39
C GLN A 27 25.10 -32.86 5.06
N VAL A 28 24.38 -31.88 5.60
CA VAL A 28 23.01 -31.60 5.19
C VAL A 28 23.02 -30.48 4.16
N ASN A 29 22.33 -30.72 3.05
CA ASN A 29 22.15 -29.76 1.98
C ASN A 29 20.68 -29.34 1.92
N VAL A 30 20.43 -28.04 2.02
CA VAL A 30 19.11 -27.45 1.76
C VAL A 30 18.91 -27.36 0.27
N LEU A 31 17.75 -27.83 -0.21
CA LEU A 31 17.42 -27.87 -1.63
C LEU A 31 16.79 -26.55 -2.08
N GLU A 32 17.24 -26.04 -3.21
CA GLU A 32 16.60 -24.92 -3.89
C GLU A 32 15.43 -25.40 -4.74
N ASN A 33 14.35 -24.63 -4.75
CA ASN A 33 13.22 -24.86 -5.65
C ASN A 33 13.53 -24.36 -7.08
N GLU A 34 12.59 -24.54 -8.00
CA GLU A 34 12.72 -24.14 -9.41
C GLU A 34 13.01 -22.64 -9.63
N ASN A 35 12.74 -21.79 -8.62
CA ASN A 35 13.02 -20.35 -8.65
C ASN A 35 14.37 -19.99 -8.00
N GLY A 36 15.21 -20.97 -7.66
CA GLY A 36 16.49 -20.77 -6.97
C GLY A 36 16.34 -20.33 -5.50
N CYS A 37 15.16 -20.50 -4.90
CA CYS A 37 14.90 -20.15 -3.51
C CYS A 37 14.99 -21.39 -2.62
N ARG A 38 15.64 -21.28 -1.46
CA ARG A 38 15.76 -22.35 -0.45
C ARG A 38 14.49 -22.61 0.36
N THR A 39 13.50 -21.74 0.22
CA THR A 39 12.20 -21.88 0.86
C THR A 39 11.10 -21.71 -0.17
N THR A 40 10.00 -22.43 0.04
CA THR A 40 8.81 -22.39 -0.81
C THR A 40 7.63 -21.89 0.03
N PRO A 41 6.88 -20.85 -0.38
CA PRO A 41 5.69 -20.42 0.35
C PRO A 41 4.70 -21.56 0.57
N SER A 42 4.10 -21.66 1.76
CA SER A 42 3.05 -22.63 2.07
C SER A 42 1.69 -22.15 1.53
N VAL A 43 1.62 -21.98 0.21
CA VAL A 43 0.45 -21.46 -0.50
C VAL A 43 0.08 -22.43 -1.61
N LEU A 44 -1.20 -22.77 -1.70
CA LEU A 44 -1.79 -23.54 -2.78
C LEU A 44 -2.82 -22.66 -3.48
N ALA A 45 -2.98 -22.81 -4.78
CA ALA A 45 -4.06 -22.18 -5.51
C ALA A 45 -4.51 -23.02 -6.68
N ILE A 46 -5.73 -22.78 -7.16
CA ILE A 46 -6.24 -23.39 -8.38
C ILE A 46 -6.09 -22.37 -9.52
N GLY A 47 -5.37 -22.75 -10.57
CA GLY A 47 -5.13 -21.93 -11.76
C GLY A 47 -6.38 -21.81 -12.65
N GLU A 48 -6.30 -20.98 -13.70
CA GLU A 48 -7.43 -20.76 -14.64
C GLU A 48 -7.82 -22.01 -15.44
N ASP A 49 -6.91 -22.98 -15.52
CA ASP A 49 -7.08 -24.25 -16.22
C ASP A 49 -7.32 -25.45 -15.27
N ASP A 50 -7.81 -25.18 -14.05
CA ASP A 50 -8.07 -26.17 -12.98
C ASP A 50 -6.80 -26.94 -12.52
N GLU A 51 -5.61 -26.37 -12.76
CA GLU A 51 -4.33 -26.93 -12.32
C GLU A 51 -3.97 -26.48 -10.89
N TRP A 52 -3.31 -27.36 -10.13
CA TRP A 52 -2.79 -26.99 -8.81
C TRP A 52 -1.51 -26.17 -8.93
N LEU A 53 -1.59 -24.92 -8.49
CA LEU A 53 -0.43 -24.05 -8.32
C LEU A 53 0.08 -24.19 -6.88
N VAL A 54 1.40 -24.32 -6.73
CA VAL A 54 2.05 -24.46 -5.43
C VAL A 54 3.13 -23.40 -5.25
N GLY A 55 3.26 -22.89 -4.03
CA GLY A 55 4.39 -22.06 -3.64
C GLY A 55 4.38 -20.67 -4.25
N GLN A 56 5.51 -20.30 -4.83
CA GLN A 56 5.71 -18.95 -5.38
C GLN A 56 4.80 -18.71 -6.58
N HIS A 57 4.60 -19.73 -7.42
CA HIS A 57 3.71 -19.65 -8.58
C HIS A 57 2.26 -19.38 -8.15
N ALA A 58 1.76 -20.11 -7.13
CA ALA A 58 0.44 -19.83 -6.55
C ALA A 58 0.36 -18.38 -6.01
N LYS A 59 1.37 -17.95 -5.26
CA LYS A 59 1.40 -16.61 -4.64
C LYS A 59 1.36 -15.47 -5.67
N ASP A 60 1.99 -15.65 -6.82
CA ASP A 60 2.12 -14.61 -7.84
C ASP A 60 0.94 -14.57 -8.82
N VAL A 61 0.38 -15.73 -9.16
CA VAL A 61 -0.69 -15.86 -10.16
C VAL A 61 -2.09 -15.61 -9.58
N VAL A 62 -2.29 -15.79 -8.28
CA VAL A 62 -3.60 -15.62 -7.63
C VAL A 62 -4.09 -14.17 -7.73
N THR A 63 -5.01 -13.96 -8.66
CA THR A 63 -5.78 -12.72 -8.83
C THR A 63 -7.00 -12.71 -7.90
N LYS A 64 -7.65 -13.86 -7.71
CA LYS A 64 -8.80 -14.09 -6.84
C LYS A 64 -8.39 -14.70 -5.50
N PRO A 65 -8.53 -13.97 -4.39
CA PRO A 65 -8.04 -14.45 -3.10
C PRO A 65 -8.76 -15.68 -2.55
N SER A 66 -10.01 -15.93 -2.93
CA SER A 66 -10.80 -17.11 -2.55
C SER A 66 -10.19 -18.42 -3.03
N ASP A 67 -9.36 -18.34 -4.07
CA ASP A 67 -8.81 -19.50 -4.77
C ASP A 67 -7.39 -19.81 -4.28
N ALA A 68 -6.92 -19.13 -3.22
CA ALA A 68 -5.61 -19.33 -2.61
C ALA A 68 -5.71 -19.77 -1.16
N PHE A 69 -5.20 -20.97 -0.89
CA PHE A 69 -5.17 -21.61 0.41
C PHE A 69 -3.81 -21.41 1.07
N PHE A 70 -3.83 -20.92 2.31
CA PHE A 70 -2.63 -20.66 3.11
C PHE A 70 -2.99 -20.76 4.60
N ASP A 71 -1.99 -20.74 5.49
CA ASP A 71 -2.19 -20.95 6.94
C ASP A 71 -2.83 -22.32 7.29
N VAL A 72 -2.88 -23.27 6.35
CA VAL A 72 -3.53 -24.58 6.51
C VAL A 72 -3.01 -25.36 7.74
N LYS A 73 -1.73 -25.22 8.07
CA LYS A 73 -1.13 -25.82 9.28
C LYS A 73 -1.82 -25.38 10.58
N ARG A 74 -2.48 -24.21 10.61
CA ARG A 74 -3.27 -23.75 11.76
C ARG A 74 -4.58 -24.51 11.90
N MET A 75 -5.09 -25.05 10.79
CA MET A 75 -6.34 -25.79 10.69
C MET A 75 -6.15 -27.26 11.05
N ILE A 76 -5.08 -27.88 10.56
CA ILE A 76 -4.79 -29.31 10.70
C ILE A 76 -5.00 -29.79 12.15
N GLY A 77 -5.81 -30.85 12.31
CA GLY A 77 -6.05 -31.51 13.60
C GLY A 77 -6.89 -30.72 14.60
N ARG A 78 -7.68 -29.74 14.14
CA ARG A 78 -8.65 -28.99 14.95
C ARG A 78 -10.08 -29.23 14.47
N ARG A 79 -11.07 -28.90 15.31
CA ARG A 79 -12.48 -28.93 14.91
C ARG A 79 -12.89 -27.63 14.27
N TYR A 80 -13.93 -27.71 13.44
CA TYR A 80 -14.63 -26.55 12.93
C TYR A 80 -15.00 -25.55 14.03
N ASP A 81 -15.54 -26.02 15.16
CA ASP A 81 -16.01 -25.17 16.28
C ASP A 81 -14.93 -24.82 17.33
N ASP A 82 -13.65 -25.17 17.11
CA ASP A 82 -12.55 -24.69 17.97
C ASP A 82 -12.54 -23.14 17.94
N ILE A 83 -12.47 -22.50 19.11
CA ILE A 83 -12.47 -21.03 19.22
C ILE A 83 -11.35 -20.37 18.40
N LEU A 84 -10.21 -21.05 18.23
CA LEU A 84 -9.11 -20.57 17.39
C LEU A 84 -9.44 -20.69 15.91
N ILE A 85 -10.15 -21.77 15.50
CA ILE A 85 -10.66 -21.93 14.14
C ILE A 85 -11.75 -20.92 13.87
N GLN A 86 -12.78 -20.80 14.72
CA GLN A 86 -13.84 -19.80 14.56
C GLN A 86 -13.30 -18.37 14.48
N ARG A 87 -12.25 -18.07 15.26
CA ARG A 87 -11.56 -16.78 15.20
C ARG A 87 -10.79 -16.60 13.89
N ASP A 88 -10.08 -17.63 13.43
CA ASP A 88 -9.22 -17.57 12.25
C ASP A 88 -9.99 -17.85 10.93
N MET A 89 -11.18 -18.43 10.97
CA MET A 89 -12.08 -18.59 9.83
C MET A 89 -12.54 -17.25 9.30
N ILE A 90 -12.83 -16.35 10.23
CA ILE A 90 -13.05 -14.97 9.86
C ILE A 90 -11.80 -14.51 9.09
N LEU A 91 -10.54 -14.92 9.35
CA LEU A 91 -9.30 -14.39 8.70
C LEU A 91 -9.08 -14.80 7.25
N TRP A 92 -9.73 -15.85 6.79
CA TRP A 92 -9.37 -16.49 5.54
C TRP A 92 -10.27 -16.02 4.37
N PRO A 93 -9.68 -15.75 3.18
CA PRO A 93 -10.45 -15.46 1.97
C PRO A 93 -11.24 -16.65 1.44
N PHE A 94 -10.66 -17.84 1.61
CA PHE A 94 -11.25 -19.10 1.28
C PHE A 94 -12.14 -19.51 2.44
N CYS A 95 -13.16 -20.29 2.14
CA CYS A 95 -14.08 -20.67 3.16
C CYS A 95 -13.81 -22.09 3.65
N VAL A 96 -14.26 -22.31 4.87
CA VAL A 96 -14.02 -23.54 5.60
C VAL A 96 -15.42 -24.06 5.85
N GLU A 97 -15.74 -25.21 5.27
CA GLU A 97 -17.05 -25.81 5.44
C GLU A 97 -16.97 -26.90 6.50
N LYS A 98 -18.07 -27.07 7.24
CA LYS A 98 -18.17 -28.15 8.20
C LYS A 98 -18.58 -29.42 7.46
N GLU A 99 -17.79 -30.47 7.60
CA GLU A 99 -18.11 -31.80 7.09
C GLU A 99 -18.80 -32.65 8.19
N ASP A 100 -19.47 -33.73 7.77
CA ASP A 100 -20.11 -34.65 8.70
C ASP A 100 -19.06 -35.28 9.64
N GLY A 101 -19.30 -35.18 10.94
CA GLY A 101 -18.33 -35.61 11.94
C GLY A 101 -17.28 -34.54 12.28
N GLY A 102 -17.57 -33.24 12.18
CA GLY A 102 -16.80 -32.19 12.85
C GLY A 102 -15.41 -31.86 12.29
N THR A 103 -14.98 -32.60 11.26
CA THR A 103 -13.93 -32.24 10.31
C THR A 103 -14.38 -31.04 9.46
N PHE A 104 -13.44 -30.43 8.76
CA PHE A 104 -13.73 -29.39 7.78
C PHE A 104 -13.07 -29.75 6.45
N ASP A 105 -13.76 -29.41 5.37
CA ASP A 105 -13.22 -29.45 4.02
C ASP A 105 -13.06 -28.02 3.50
N VAL A 106 -12.05 -27.78 2.67
CA VAL A 106 -11.73 -26.44 2.19
C VAL A 106 -12.49 -26.19 0.87
N ALA A 107 -13.68 -25.59 0.97
CA ALA A 107 -14.52 -25.23 -0.17
C ALA A 107 -14.52 -23.72 -0.45
N VAL A 108 -14.80 -23.34 -1.71
CA VAL A 108 -14.74 -21.94 -2.19
C VAL A 108 -16.11 -21.25 -2.04
N VAL A 109 -16.36 -20.55 -0.91
CA VAL A 109 -17.52 -19.61 -0.73
C VAL A 109 -17.24 -18.46 0.27
N ASN A 110 -16.94 -17.27 -0.24
CA ASN A 110 -17.01 -15.90 0.34
C ASN A 110 -17.30 -15.61 1.86
N ILE A 111 -16.47 -14.70 2.43
CA ILE A 111 -16.63 -13.77 3.60
C ILE A 111 -16.24 -14.35 4.99
N ASP A 112 -15.42 -13.76 5.91
CA ASP A 112 -15.15 -12.36 6.38
C ASP A 112 -13.65 -12.07 6.76
N GLY A 113 -13.25 -11.21 7.76
CA GLY A 113 -11.82 -10.82 8.10
C GLY A 113 -11.43 -10.26 9.55
N PRO A 114 -10.34 -10.71 10.26
CA PRO A 114 -9.61 -10.29 11.50
C PRO A 114 -8.08 -10.04 11.24
N ARG A 115 -7.08 -9.98 12.16
CA ARG A 115 -6.92 -9.63 13.59
C ARG A 115 -5.64 -8.80 13.86
N ILE A 116 -4.59 -8.81 13.02
CA ILE A 116 -3.60 -7.68 12.97
C ILE A 116 -4.22 -6.48 12.30
N THR A 117 -5.02 -6.77 11.27
CA THR A 117 -6.06 -5.90 10.79
C THR A 117 -6.90 -5.38 11.94
N VAL A 118 -7.28 -6.11 13.00
CA VAL A 118 -8.18 -5.57 14.05
C VAL A 118 -7.64 -4.36 14.82
N LYS A 119 -6.31 -4.16 14.91
CA LYS A 119 -5.78 -2.91 15.48
C LYS A 119 -5.70 -1.77 14.45
N SER A 120 -5.26 -2.02 13.22
CA SER A 120 -5.23 -1.01 12.15
C SER A 120 -6.61 -0.73 11.52
N LYS A 121 -7.52 -1.71 11.49
CA LYS A 121 -8.98 -1.67 11.26
C LYS A 121 -9.69 -1.02 12.43
N GLY A 122 -9.25 -1.28 13.67
CA GLY A 122 -9.70 -0.56 14.85
C GLY A 122 -9.34 0.92 14.76
N GLU A 123 -8.11 1.23 14.34
CA GLU A 123 -7.64 2.60 14.13
C GLU A 123 -8.28 3.24 12.90
N PHE A 124 -8.51 2.50 11.82
CA PHE A 124 -9.23 2.95 10.62
C PHE A 124 -10.70 3.21 10.94
N LYS A 125 -11.39 2.29 11.62
CA LYS A 125 -12.76 2.48 12.12
C LYS A 125 -12.84 3.60 13.15
N LYS A 126 -11.82 3.81 13.99
CA LYS A 126 -11.80 4.91 14.96
C LYS A 126 -11.53 6.26 14.28
N ARG A 127 -10.66 6.30 13.27
CA ARG A 127 -10.22 7.52 12.58
C ARG A 127 -11.20 7.96 11.49
N TYR A 128 -11.87 7.02 10.83
CA TYR A 128 -12.74 7.28 9.69
C TYR A 128 -14.19 6.81 9.89
N GLN A 129 -14.52 6.13 11.00
CA GLN A 129 -15.83 5.50 11.27
C GLN A 129 -16.37 4.57 10.17
N VAL A 130 -15.50 4.14 9.26
CA VAL A 130 -15.82 3.15 8.24
C VAL A 130 -15.31 1.78 8.68
N ASP A 131 -16.19 0.78 8.66
CA ASP A 131 -15.80 -0.60 8.95
C ASP A 131 -15.26 -1.27 7.68
N LEU A 132 -14.07 -1.89 7.78
CA LEU A 132 -13.49 -2.66 6.69
C LEU A 132 -14.15 -4.06 6.55
N HIS A 133 -15.20 -4.35 7.30
CA HIS A 133 -15.97 -5.59 7.23
C HIS A 133 -16.56 -5.77 5.82
N GLY A 134 -16.43 -6.97 5.23
CA GLY A 134 -16.90 -7.24 3.87
C GLY A 134 -16.01 -6.74 2.70
N ASN A 135 -15.07 -5.80 2.88
CA ASN A 135 -14.15 -5.40 1.79
C ASN A 135 -12.84 -6.16 1.81
N TYR A 136 -12.86 -7.35 1.22
CA TYR A 136 -11.72 -8.26 1.21
C TYR A 136 -10.45 -7.67 0.57
N LYS A 137 -10.58 -6.91 -0.53
CA LYS A 137 -9.43 -6.32 -1.25
C LYS A 137 -8.69 -5.30 -0.39
N ALA A 138 -9.42 -4.50 0.39
CA ALA A 138 -8.87 -3.60 1.40
C ALA A 138 -8.06 -4.38 2.44
N LEU A 139 -8.66 -5.43 3.00
CA LEU A 139 -8.06 -6.25 4.04
C LEU A 139 -6.77 -6.96 3.57
N LYS A 140 -6.73 -7.48 2.34
CA LYS A 140 -5.51 -8.08 1.75
C LYS A 140 -4.37 -7.07 1.61
N ARG A 141 -4.67 -5.87 1.12
CA ARG A 141 -3.67 -4.78 0.98
C ARG A 141 -3.15 -4.35 2.36
N LEU A 142 -4.04 -4.23 3.34
CA LEU A 142 -3.69 -3.94 4.73
C LEU A 142 -2.79 -5.02 5.34
N ARG A 143 -3.11 -6.30 5.11
CA ARG A 143 -2.31 -7.44 5.59
C ARG A 143 -0.91 -7.43 4.99
N LYS A 144 -0.79 -7.24 3.67
CA LYS A 144 0.51 -7.20 2.97
C LYS A 144 1.38 -6.05 3.48
N ALA A 145 0.81 -4.86 3.67
CA ALA A 145 1.56 -3.73 4.18
C ALA A 145 1.91 -3.86 5.67
N ALA A 146 1.04 -4.47 6.49
CA ALA A 146 1.35 -4.76 7.89
C ALA A 146 2.46 -5.81 8.03
N GLU A 147 2.48 -6.83 7.17
CA GLU A 147 3.56 -7.81 7.11
C GLU A 147 4.89 -7.17 6.69
N ALA A 148 4.88 -6.32 5.67
CA ALA A 148 6.05 -5.54 5.25
C ALA A 148 6.54 -4.64 6.40
N ALA A 149 5.64 -3.93 7.08
CA ALA A 149 5.99 -3.09 8.22
C ALA A 149 6.56 -3.89 9.40
N LYS A 150 6.04 -5.10 9.68
CA LYS A 150 6.59 -6.03 10.68
C LYS A 150 8.03 -6.41 10.34
N ILE A 151 8.30 -6.78 9.08
CA ILE A 151 9.65 -7.13 8.61
C ILE A 151 10.59 -5.93 8.74
N THR A 152 10.15 -4.74 8.34
CA THR A 152 10.92 -3.50 8.50
C THR A 152 11.23 -3.20 9.97
N LEU A 153 10.26 -3.40 10.88
CA LEU A 153 10.43 -3.19 12.32
C LEU A 153 11.35 -4.22 12.99
N SER A 154 11.59 -5.38 12.36
CA SER A 154 12.61 -6.33 12.83
C SER A 154 14.03 -5.74 12.72
N ALA A 155 14.27 -4.87 11.73
CA ALA A 155 15.57 -4.22 11.49
C ALA A 155 15.62 -2.73 11.88
N SER A 156 14.49 -2.02 11.84
CA SER A 156 14.37 -0.57 12.05
C SER A 156 13.51 -0.23 13.26
N THR A 157 13.67 0.98 13.81
CA THR A 157 12.90 1.44 14.98
C THR A 157 11.48 1.92 14.63
N VAL A 158 11.21 2.17 13.35
CA VAL A 158 9.95 2.70 12.82
C VAL A 158 9.67 2.06 11.46
N ALA A 159 8.40 1.74 11.18
CA ALA A 159 7.90 1.43 9.86
C ALA A 159 6.59 2.18 9.59
N ARG A 160 6.22 2.29 8.31
CA ARG A 160 4.99 2.97 7.88
C ARG A 160 4.16 2.02 7.03
N ILE A 161 2.87 1.96 7.33
CA ILE A 161 1.85 1.34 6.49
C ILE A 161 1.23 2.48 5.70
N GLU A 162 1.41 2.47 4.39
CA GLU A 162 0.88 3.48 3.47
C GLU A 162 0.09 2.76 2.38
N LEU A 163 -1.23 2.95 2.37
CA LEU A 163 -2.15 2.27 1.47
C LEU A 163 -3.17 3.25 0.91
N GLU A 164 -3.03 3.54 -0.38
CA GLU A 164 -3.93 4.42 -1.11
C GLU A 164 -5.29 3.74 -1.36
N CYS A 165 -6.40 4.44 -1.18
CA CYS A 165 -7.76 3.96 -1.41
C CYS A 165 -8.00 2.60 -0.75
N LEU A 166 -7.71 2.50 0.56
CA LEU A 166 -7.85 1.26 1.30
C LEU A 166 -9.31 0.78 1.22
N HIS A 167 -10.27 1.64 1.54
CA HIS A 167 -11.71 1.34 1.46
C HIS A 167 -12.52 2.63 1.34
N GLY A 168 -13.61 2.63 0.56
CA GLY A 168 -14.46 3.81 0.38
C GLY A 168 -13.75 5.02 -0.23
N GLY A 169 -12.62 4.83 -0.93
CA GLY A 169 -11.79 5.91 -1.47
C GLY A 169 -10.84 6.56 -0.46
N VAL A 170 -10.79 6.08 0.78
CA VAL A 170 -9.99 6.64 1.88
C VAL A 170 -8.59 6.02 1.91
N ASP A 171 -7.56 6.87 1.93
CA ASP A 171 -6.17 6.48 2.14
C ASP A 171 -5.89 6.12 3.60
N PHE A 172 -5.09 5.08 3.83
CA PHE A 172 -4.66 4.67 5.16
C PHE A 172 -3.16 4.81 5.34
N ILE A 173 -2.77 5.77 6.17
CA ILE A 173 -1.39 6.00 6.58
C ILE A 173 -1.27 5.83 8.09
N MET A 174 -0.41 4.90 8.50
CA MET A 174 -0.11 4.65 9.91
C MET A 174 1.39 4.47 10.10
N LYS A 175 1.95 5.25 11.03
CA LYS A 175 3.31 5.04 11.55
C LYS A 175 3.24 4.04 12.70
N ILE A 176 4.11 3.05 12.69
CA ILE A 176 4.24 2.04 13.76
C ILE A 176 5.70 2.06 14.21
N THR A 177 5.91 2.14 15.51
CA THR A 177 7.23 2.04 16.13
C THR A 177 7.51 0.61 16.61
N ARG A 178 8.80 0.29 16.74
CA ARG A 178 9.24 -1.03 17.25
C ARG A 178 8.72 -1.27 18.67
N SER A 179 8.73 -0.26 19.53
CA SER A 179 8.20 -0.37 20.90
C SER A 179 6.68 -0.57 20.96
N GLU A 180 5.93 -0.02 20.00
CA GLU A 180 4.50 -0.32 19.86
C GLU A 180 4.27 -1.75 19.41
N LEU A 181 5.04 -2.23 18.42
CA LEU A 181 5.00 -3.62 17.98
C LEU A 181 5.38 -4.57 19.14
N ASP A 182 6.46 -4.28 19.86
CA ASP A 182 6.93 -5.10 20.98
C ASP A 182 5.88 -5.17 22.09
N ARG A 183 5.20 -4.07 22.41
CA ARG A 183 4.06 -4.04 23.34
C ARG A 183 2.86 -4.84 22.81
N TRP A 184 2.63 -4.85 21.50
CA TRP A 184 1.51 -5.59 20.89
C TRP A 184 1.78 -7.09 20.80
N VAL A 185 3.04 -7.46 20.70
CA VAL A 185 3.52 -8.84 20.55
C VAL A 185 4.15 -9.34 21.86
N GLU A 186 4.08 -8.58 22.96
CA GLU A 186 4.70 -8.92 24.27
C GLU A 186 4.28 -10.30 24.80
N ASN A 187 3.05 -10.75 24.49
CA ASN A 187 2.56 -12.08 24.83
C ASN A 187 2.87 -13.19 23.77
N LEU A 188 3.44 -12.81 22.62
CA LEU A 188 3.73 -13.65 21.44
C LEU A 188 5.24 -13.73 21.10
N LEU A 189 6.06 -12.79 21.60
CA LEU A 189 7.50 -12.63 21.34
C LEU A 189 8.36 -13.79 21.86
N LEU A 190 7.78 -14.74 22.59
CA LEU A 190 8.42 -16.02 22.92
C LEU A 190 8.52 -16.98 21.72
N SER A 191 8.05 -16.62 20.51
CA SER A 191 7.89 -17.58 19.40
C SER A 191 8.29 -17.11 17.99
N THR A 192 9.07 -16.02 17.82
CA THR A 192 9.26 -15.41 16.47
C THR A 192 10.70 -15.00 16.14
N THR A 193 11.56 -15.98 15.84
CA THR A 193 12.88 -15.82 15.19
C THR A 193 12.92 -16.58 13.84
N ILE A 194 12.06 -16.19 12.89
CA ILE A 194 11.53 -17.14 11.88
C ILE A 194 12.43 -17.44 10.67
N HIS A 195 13.43 -16.63 10.30
CA HIS A 195 14.20 -16.94 9.08
C HIS A 195 15.42 -17.86 9.29
N VAL A 196 16.01 -17.89 10.48
CA VAL A 196 17.15 -18.77 10.79
C VAL A 196 16.68 -20.14 11.27
N GLU A 197 15.46 -20.23 11.82
CA GLU A 197 14.89 -21.48 12.35
C GLU A 197 14.41 -22.44 11.26
N GLN A 198 13.87 -21.99 10.13
CA GLN A 198 13.28 -22.89 9.12
C GLN A 198 14.30 -23.82 8.46
N GLU A 199 15.45 -23.26 8.05
CA GLU A 199 16.56 -24.09 7.55
C GLU A 199 17.10 -25.00 8.65
N ALA A 200 17.17 -24.54 9.90
CA ALA A 200 17.60 -25.36 11.03
C ALA A 200 16.63 -26.52 11.34
N VAL A 201 15.32 -26.31 11.22
CA VAL A 201 14.30 -27.37 11.39
C VAL A 201 14.40 -28.39 10.26
N ALA A 202 14.48 -27.93 9.00
CA ALA A 202 14.70 -28.84 7.87
C ALA A 202 16.03 -29.59 7.99
N TYR A 203 17.07 -28.93 8.51
CA TYR A 203 18.36 -29.53 8.78
C TYR A 203 18.25 -30.65 9.82
N GLY A 204 17.64 -30.37 10.97
CA GLY A 204 17.40 -31.36 12.01
C GLY A 204 16.54 -32.53 11.53
N ALA A 205 15.51 -32.25 10.73
CA ALA A 205 14.67 -33.26 10.12
C ALA A 205 15.46 -34.16 9.15
N ALA A 206 16.39 -33.60 8.36
CA ALA A 206 17.24 -34.36 7.45
C ALA A 206 18.24 -35.25 8.20
N VAL A 207 18.82 -34.76 9.30
CA VAL A 207 19.65 -35.58 10.19
C VAL A 207 18.84 -36.71 10.79
N MET A 208 17.64 -36.44 11.32
CA MET A 208 16.78 -37.48 11.88
C MET A 208 16.38 -38.53 10.83
N ALA A 209 16.10 -38.10 9.60
CA ALA A 209 15.80 -39.01 8.50
C ALA A 209 17.01 -39.92 8.17
N ALA A 210 18.23 -39.39 8.24
CA ALA A 210 19.46 -40.17 8.08
C ALA A 210 19.69 -41.17 9.24
N VAL A 211 19.36 -40.79 10.48
CA VAL A 211 19.39 -41.71 11.63
C VAL A 211 18.43 -42.87 11.41
N LEU A 212 17.17 -42.58 11.04
CA LEU A 212 16.12 -43.59 10.81
C LEU A 212 16.42 -44.52 9.64
N THR A 213 17.11 -44.04 8.60
CA THR A 213 17.49 -44.86 7.44
C THR A 213 18.77 -45.67 7.63
N GLY A 214 19.46 -45.52 8.76
CA GLY A 214 20.64 -46.32 9.05
C GLY A 214 21.94 -45.77 8.46
N VAL A 215 22.06 -44.46 8.24
CA VAL A 215 23.30 -43.83 7.76
C VAL A 215 24.35 -43.85 8.86
N ASP A 216 25.50 -44.49 8.60
CA ASP A 216 26.54 -44.81 9.59
C ASP A 216 27.04 -43.58 10.37
N ASP A 217 27.24 -42.44 9.68
CA ASP A 217 27.81 -41.21 10.26
C ASP A 217 27.02 -40.61 11.43
N VAL A 218 25.72 -40.93 11.54
CA VAL A 218 24.80 -40.31 12.51
C VAL A 218 24.13 -41.32 13.44
N GLN A 219 24.46 -42.61 13.36
CA GLN A 219 23.80 -43.67 14.15
C GLN A 219 23.95 -43.50 15.67
N ASP A 220 24.99 -42.81 16.13
CA ASP A 220 25.21 -42.57 17.56
C ASP A 220 24.31 -41.47 18.14
N MET A 221 23.57 -40.73 17.30
CA MET A 221 22.67 -39.67 17.75
C MET A 221 21.40 -40.25 18.36
N ARG A 222 21.07 -39.79 19.58
CA ARG A 222 19.84 -40.15 20.28
C ARG A 222 19.01 -38.91 20.55
N LEU A 223 17.73 -38.94 20.17
CA LEU A 223 16.76 -37.89 20.45
C LEU A 223 15.82 -38.35 21.57
N ASN A 224 15.78 -37.58 22.65
CA ASN A 224 14.84 -37.77 23.75
C ASN A 224 13.94 -36.55 23.82
N ASP A 225 12.72 -36.67 23.32
CA ASP A 225 11.73 -35.58 23.34
C ASP A 225 10.76 -35.73 24.51
N MET A 226 10.05 -34.66 24.85
CA MET A 226 9.21 -34.57 26.05
C MET A 226 7.76 -34.22 25.73
N ILE A 227 6.85 -34.81 26.50
CA ILE A 227 5.42 -34.53 26.44
C ILE A 227 5.16 -33.04 26.77
N PRO A 228 4.56 -32.25 25.87
CA PRO A 228 4.42 -30.81 26.06
C PRO A 228 3.35 -30.45 27.10
N MET A 229 2.28 -31.24 27.20
CA MET A 229 1.15 -31.01 28.09
C MET A 229 0.74 -32.28 28.82
N SER A 230 0.27 -32.14 30.06
CA SER A 230 -0.16 -33.30 30.84
C SER A 230 -1.37 -33.98 30.20
N ILE A 231 -1.35 -35.31 30.13
CA ILE A 231 -2.43 -36.15 29.63
C ILE A 231 -3.07 -36.87 30.81
N GLY A 232 -4.40 -36.86 30.86
CA GLY A 232 -5.17 -37.42 31.97
C GLY A 232 -6.54 -37.87 31.53
N VAL A 233 -7.28 -38.44 32.47
CA VAL A 233 -8.65 -38.93 32.24
C VAL A 233 -9.61 -38.24 33.20
N GLN A 234 -10.87 -38.11 32.78
CA GLN A 234 -11.92 -37.60 33.65
C GLN A 234 -12.23 -38.60 34.76
N CYS A 235 -12.31 -38.10 35.99
CA CYS A 235 -12.82 -38.81 37.15
C CYS A 235 -14.20 -38.28 37.54
N ASN A 236 -14.77 -38.78 38.64
CA ASN A 236 -16.03 -38.30 39.19
C ASN A 236 -16.15 -36.77 39.14
N ARG A 237 -17.30 -36.31 38.60
CA ARG A 237 -17.58 -34.90 38.28
C ARG A 237 -16.68 -34.40 37.13
N ASP A 238 -16.23 -33.16 37.21
CA ASP A 238 -15.48 -32.48 36.15
C ASP A 238 -13.98 -32.41 36.50
N TYR A 239 -13.42 -33.41 37.18
CA TYR A 239 -12.02 -33.38 37.64
C TYR A 239 -11.11 -34.22 36.74
N MET A 240 -9.97 -33.64 36.32
CA MET A 240 -8.96 -34.31 35.51
C MET A 240 -7.92 -35.02 36.39
N SER A 241 -7.85 -36.34 36.31
CA SER A 241 -6.75 -37.12 36.86
C SER A 241 -5.62 -37.24 35.85
N VAL A 242 -4.53 -36.51 36.07
CA VAL A 242 -3.30 -36.61 35.25
C VAL A 242 -2.64 -37.98 35.41
N LEU A 243 -2.35 -38.64 34.28
CA LEU A 243 -1.62 -39.92 34.20
C LEU A 243 -0.19 -39.70 33.69
N ILE A 244 -0.04 -38.95 32.61
CA ILE A 244 1.26 -38.57 32.03
C ILE A 244 1.45 -37.07 32.31
N LYS A 245 2.51 -36.70 33.04
CA LYS A 245 2.79 -35.30 33.36
C LYS A 245 3.52 -34.63 32.21
N LYS A 246 3.29 -33.33 32.02
CA LYS A 246 4.14 -32.49 31.16
C LYS A 246 5.62 -32.66 31.51
N GLY A 247 6.49 -32.68 30.51
CA GLY A 247 7.94 -32.91 30.65
C GLY A 247 8.34 -34.39 30.80
N THR A 248 7.40 -35.34 30.72
CA THR A 248 7.76 -36.76 30.68
C THR A 248 8.41 -37.07 29.33
N VAL A 249 9.57 -37.72 29.31
CA VAL A 249 10.23 -38.15 28.06
C VAL A 249 9.39 -39.23 27.38
N PHE A 250 9.17 -39.14 26.06
CA PHE A 250 8.50 -40.17 25.28
C PHE A 250 9.47 -40.90 24.32
N PRO A 251 9.25 -42.19 24.02
CA PRO A 251 8.04 -43.00 24.31
C PRO A 251 7.84 -43.32 25.81
N CYS A 252 6.59 -43.29 26.28
CA CYS A 252 6.28 -43.55 27.69
C CYS A 252 4.92 -44.22 27.89
N SER A 253 4.76 -44.95 28.99
CA SER A 253 3.49 -45.60 29.36
C SER A 253 3.17 -45.37 30.83
N LYS A 254 1.91 -45.01 31.13
CA LYS A 254 1.42 -44.80 32.48
C LYS A 254 0.07 -45.48 32.68
N LYS A 255 -0.01 -46.26 33.75
CA LYS A 255 -1.19 -47.03 34.15
C LYS A 255 -1.76 -46.47 35.44
N LYS A 256 -3.09 -46.38 35.52
CA LYS A 256 -3.82 -46.05 36.75
C LYS A 256 -5.10 -46.88 36.85
N THR A 257 -5.38 -47.33 38.07
CA THR A 257 -6.55 -48.15 38.38
C THR A 257 -7.71 -47.26 38.83
N PHE A 258 -8.90 -47.58 38.34
CA PHE A 258 -10.18 -46.92 38.59
C PHE A 258 -11.21 -47.96 39.03
N ILE A 259 -12.31 -47.47 39.60
CA ILE A 259 -13.44 -48.28 40.06
C ILE A 259 -14.74 -47.74 39.47
N ASN A 260 -15.77 -48.57 39.34
CA ASN A 260 -17.09 -48.11 38.91
C ASN A 260 -17.71 -47.15 39.94
N SER A 261 -18.32 -46.07 39.44
CA SER A 261 -18.92 -45.02 40.26
C SER A 261 -20.39 -45.25 40.58
N GLU A 262 -21.06 -46.16 39.85
CA GLU A 262 -22.49 -46.41 39.92
C GLU A 262 -22.80 -47.91 40.12
N ASP A 263 -23.90 -48.19 40.80
CA ASP A 263 -24.42 -49.54 40.96
C ASP A 263 -24.94 -50.07 39.61
N PHE A 264 -24.56 -51.30 39.29
CA PHE A 264 -24.95 -52.05 38.09
C PHE A 264 -24.60 -51.38 36.76
N GLN A 265 -23.57 -50.53 36.74
CA GLN A 265 -23.02 -49.94 35.53
C GLN A 265 -22.56 -51.04 34.55
N THR A 266 -22.98 -50.94 33.28
CA THR A 266 -22.67 -51.93 32.22
C THR A 266 -21.56 -51.46 31.28
N HIS A 267 -21.29 -50.16 31.23
CA HIS A 267 -20.27 -49.56 30.38
C HIS A 267 -19.55 -48.46 31.15
N ILE A 268 -18.23 -48.40 31.02
CA ILE A 268 -17.43 -47.29 31.52
C ILE A 268 -16.92 -46.49 30.35
N ASN A 269 -17.23 -45.21 30.40
CA ASN A 269 -16.85 -44.19 29.45
C ASN A 269 -15.72 -43.38 30.08
N VAL A 270 -14.56 -43.36 29.42
CA VAL A 270 -13.35 -42.70 29.91
C VAL A 270 -12.94 -41.61 28.92
N PRO A 271 -13.40 -40.37 29.13
CA PRO A 271 -12.90 -39.22 28.41
C PRO A 271 -11.42 -38.95 28.76
N VAL A 272 -10.58 -38.83 27.75
CA VAL A 272 -9.14 -38.54 27.86
C VAL A 272 -8.90 -37.08 27.48
N PHE A 273 -8.16 -36.34 28.29
CA PHE A 273 -7.90 -34.92 28.14
C PHE A 273 -6.39 -34.60 28.11
N GLU A 274 -6.04 -33.52 27.42
CA GLU A 274 -4.75 -32.86 27.44
C GLU A 274 -4.90 -31.46 28.06
N GLY A 275 -4.10 -31.15 29.08
CA GLY A 275 -4.16 -29.84 29.70
C GLY A 275 -3.55 -29.73 31.09
N GLY A 276 -3.39 -28.49 31.55
CA GLY A 276 -2.79 -28.17 32.85
C GLY A 276 -3.80 -27.79 33.94
N ARG A 277 -5.10 -27.74 33.63
CA ARG A 277 -6.15 -27.33 34.57
C ARG A 277 -6.66 -28.53 35.36
N ALA A 278 -7.19 -28.27 36.55
CA ALA A 278 -7.79 -29.31 37.38
C ALA A 278 -9.17 -29.75 36.88
N ARG A 279 -9.92 -28.86 36.20
CA ARG A 279 -11.25 -29.15 35.66
C ARG A 279 -11.15 -29.67 34.22
N CYS A 280 -11.85 -30.75 33.90
CA CYS A 280 -11.89 -31.32 32.54
C CYS A 280 -12.47 -30.33 31.52
N SER A 281 -13.52 -29.59 31.90
CA SER A 281 -14.13 -28.52 31.10
C SER A 281 -13.16 -27.40 30.68
N ASP A 282 -12.08 -27.18 31.43
CA ASP A 282 -11.05 -26.17 31.13
C ASP A 282 -9.85 -26.76 30.35
N ASN A 283 -9.90 -28.03 29.95
CA ASN A 283 -8.85 -28.74 29.23
C ASN A 283 -9.33 -29.26 27.86
N ARG A 284 -8.39 -29.66 27.00
CA ARG A 284 -8.71 -30.16 25.66
C ARG A 284 -9.08 -31.65 25.72
N LEU A 285 -10.30 -32.00 25.32
CA LEU A 285 -10.68 -33.40 25.11
C LEU A 285 -9.88 -33.98 23.94
N LEU A 286 -9.28 -35.16 24.10
CA LEU A 286 -8.57 -35.89 23.04
C LEU A 286 -9.44 -36.97 22.40
N GLY A 287 -10.31 -37.61 23.19
CA GLY A 287 -11.20 -38.67 22.75
C GLY A 287 -11.73 -39.46 23.95
N GLU A 288 -12.45 -40.54 23.68
CA GLU A 288 -13.12 -41.34 24.70
C GLU A 288 -12.87 -42.83 24.48
N ILE A 289 -12.80 -43.58 25.59
CA ILE A 289 -12.69 -45.04 25.57
C ILE A 289 -13.93 -45.60 26.24
N THR A 290 -14.69 -46.41 25.51
CA THR A 290 -15.82 -47.15 26.07
C THR A 290 -15.43 -48.60 26.31
N LEU A 291 -15.49 -49.03 27.57
CA LEU A 291 -15.24 -50.40 27.98
C LEU A 291 -16.54 -51.02 28.52
N PRO A 292 -17.07 -52.10 27.92
CA PRO A 292 -18.17 -52.85 28.51
C PRO A 292 -17.68 -53.59 29.77
N ILE A 293 -18.36 -53.38 30.89
CA ILE A 293 -18.05 -53.99 32.19
C ILE A 293 -19.21 -54.89 32.67
N ARG A 294 -18.90 -55.79 33.60
CA ARG A 294 -19.95 -56.56 34.29
C ARG A 294 -20.74 -55.65 35.23
N ALA A 295 -22.07 -55.74 35.19
CA ALA A 295 -22.94 -55.08 36.15
C ALA A 295 -22.65 -55.59 37.58
N SER A 296 -22.12 -54.71 38.43
CA SER A 296 -21.68 -54.96 39.80
C SER A 296 -22.03 -53.76 40.69
N ARG A 297 -21.99 -53.89 42.02
CA ARG A 297 -22.23 -52.72 42.90
C ARG A 297 -21.09 -51.71 42.76
N ARG A 298 -21.36 -50.46 43.11
CA ARG A 298 -20.37 -49.39 43.12
C ARG A 298 -19.12 -49.81 43.89
N GLY A 299 -17.97 -49.72 43.24
CA GLY A 299 -16.66 -50.06 43.81
C GLY A 299 -16.22 -51.53 43.63
N GLU A 300 -17.06 -52.40 43.07
CA GLU A 300 -16.71 -53.82 42.87
C GLU A 300 -15.96 -54.09 41.55
N SER A 301 -16.23 -53.32 40.49
CA SER A 301 -15.50 -53.44 39.23
C SER A 301 -14.22 -52.61 39.27
N VAL A 302 -13.08 -53.23 38.93
CA VAL A 302 -11.75 -52.62 38.96
C VAL A 302 -11.16 -52.56 37.55
N ILE A 303 -10.91 -51.35 37.06
CA ILE A 303 -10.53 -51.06 35.69
C ILE A 303 -9.15 -50.42 35.65
N ASP A 304 -8.25 -51.03 34.91
CA ASP A 304 -6.93 -50.50 34.65
C ASP A 304 -6.93 -49.70 33.34
N ILE A 305 -6.60 -48.43 33.43
CA ILE A 305 -6.46 -47.54 32.27
C ILE A 305 -4.98 -47.25 32.07
N THR A 306 -4.48 -47.58 30.89
CA THR A 306 -3.11 -47.35 30.47
C THR A 306 -3.08 -46.38 29.31
N LEU A 307 -2.33 -45.29 29.46
CA LEU A 307 -2.03 -44.33 28.40
C LEU A 307 -0.58 -44.54 27.97
N GLU A 308 -0.36 -44.73 26.68
CA GLU A 308 0.94 -44.96 26.07
C GLU A 308 1.16 -43.94 24.96
N VAL A 309 2.31 -43.28 24.96
CA VAL A 309 2.74 -42.37 23.90
C VAL A 309 3.94 -42.99 23.21
N ASP A 310 3.86 -43.17 21.89
CA ASP A 310 4.90 -43.81 21.08
C ASP A 310 6.03 -42.84 20.68
N HIS A 311 6.93 -43.30 19.81
CA HIS A 311 8.09 -42.52 19.33
C HIS A 311 7.72 -41.31 18.46
N ASN A 312 6.49 -41.25 17.95
CA ASN A 312 5.97 -40.13 17.15
C ASN A 312 5.14 -39.15 18.00
N GLY A 313 5.01 -39.40 19.30
CA GLY A 313 4.16 -38.61 20.17
C GLY A 313 2.66 -38.96 20.06
N ILE A 314 2.31 -40.10 19.45
CA ILE A 314 0.91 -40.52 19.25
C ILE A 314 0.42 -41.28 20.49
N LEU A 315 -0.77 -40.89 20.98
CA LEU A 315 -1.40 -41.46 22.17
C LEU A 315 -2.25 -42.70 21.84
N GLN A 316 -1.90 -43.83 22.45
CA GLN A 316 -2.71 -45.04 22.52
C GLN A 316 -3.26 -45.21 23.94
N ALA A 317 -4.50 -45.65 24.04
CA ALA A 317 -5.10 -45.93 25.33
C ALA A 317 -5.69 -47.34 25.40
N THR A 318 -5.49 -47.97 26.54
CA THR A 318 -5.93 -49.33 26.81
C THR A 318 -6.72 -49.35 28.09
N ALA A 319 -7.95 -49.86 28.03
CA ALA A 319 -8.79 -50.11 29.19
C ALA A 319 -8.90 -51.62 29.41
N PHE A 320 -8.62 -52.06 30.64
CA PHE A 320 -8.62 -53.46 31.03
C PHE A 320 -9.49 -53.67 32.26
N ASP A 321 -10.54 -54.48 32.15
CA ASP A 321 -11.33 -54.92 33.29
C ASP A 321 -10.65 -56.14 33.92
N THR A 322 -10.16 -55.96 35.14
CA THR A 322 -9.46 -57.01 35.90
C THR A 322 -10.38 -58.19 36.28
N VAL A 323 -11.69 -57.96 36.39
CA VAL A 323 -12.66 -58.98 36.78
C VAL A 323 -13.09 -59.82 35.59
N THR A 324 -13.42 -59.18 34.46
CA THR A 324 -13.86 -59.91 33.24
C THR A 324 -12.71 -60.29 32.33
N GLN A 325 -11.48 -59.82 32.60
CA GLN A 325 -10.28 -59.98 31.76
C GLN A 325 -10.46 -59.41 30.34
N LYS A 326 -11.44 -58.52 30.14
CA LYS A 326 -11.66 -57.86 28.85
C LYS A 326 -10.68 -56.72 28.68
N VAL A 327 -10.04 -56.68 27.51
CA VAL A 327 -9.14 -55.59 27.08
C VAL A 327 -9.80 -54.88 25.90
N VAL A 328 -9.88 -53.55 25.98
CA VAL A 328 -10.17 -52.69 24.83
C VAL A 328 -8.96 -51.80 24.65
N LYS A 329 -8.26 -51.97 23.51
CA LYS A 329 -7.18 -51.09 23.08
C LYS A 329 -7.71 -50.25 21.93
N THR A 330 -7.57 -48.94 22.07
CA THR A 330 -7.91 -48.01 20.99
C THR A 330 -6.79 -46.98 20.88
N THR A 331 -6.45 -46.61 19.65
CA THR A 331 -5.78 -45.34 19.46
C THR A 331 -6.79 -44.27 19.88
N ILE A 332 -6.37 -43.30 20.71
CA ILE A 332 -7.26 -42.18 21.04
C ILE A 332 -7.25 -41.28 19.82
N VAL A 333 -8.13 -41.65 18.91
CA VAL A 333 -8.43 -40.91 17.70
C VAL A 333 -9.42 -39.84 18.12
N TYR A 334 -9.07 -38.60 17.83
CA TYR A 334 -10.01 -37.51 17.99
C TYR A 334 -11.18 -37.79 17.05
N ASP A 335 -12.37 -38.04 17.60
CA ASP A 335 -13.50 -38.71 16.90
C ASP A 335 -13.98 -37.98 15.61
N HIS A 336 -13.38 -36.85 15.28
CA HIS A 336 -13.85 -35.87 14.32
C HIS A 336 -12.72 -35.07 13.62
N CYS A 337 -11.45 -35.47 13.69
CA CYS A 337 -10.32 -34.68 13.11
C CYS A 337 -9.23 -35.53 12.44
N THR A 338 -9.54 -36.78 12.10
CA THR A 338 -8.59 -37.75 11.55
C THR A 338 -9.27 -38.59 10.48
N PHE A 339 -8.56 -38.84 9.39
CA PHE A 339 -9.06 -39.68 8.31
C PHE A 339 -9.00 -41.17 8.68
N THR A 340 -10.04 -41.90 8.30
CA THR A 340 -10.03 -43.37 8.27
C THR A 340 -9.05 -43.86 7.19
N MET A 341 -8.56 -45.10 7.32
CA MET A 341 -7.66 -45.67 6.31
C MET A 341 -8.28 -45.68 4.89
N ASN A 342 -9.59 -45.91 4.79
CA ASN A 342 -10.30 -45.87 3.51
C ASN A 342 -10.35 -44.46 2.91
N GLU A 343 -10.49 -43.42 3.74
CA GLU A 343 -10.45 -42.02 3.28
C GLU A 343 -9.04 -41.62 2.85
N ILE A 344 -8.01 -42.05 3.59
CA ILE A 344 -6.60 -41.82 3.22
C ILE A 344 -6.29 -42.46 1.86
N GLU A 345 -6.73 -43.69 1.63
CA GLU A 345 -6.55 -44.36 0.32
C GLU A 345 -7.26 -43.60 -0.81
N LYS A 346 -8.50 -43.14 -0.59
CA LYS A 346 -9.22 -42.31 -1.56
C LYS A 346 -8.50 -41.00 -1.88
N LEU A 347 -8.05 -40.27 -0.86
CA LEU A 347 -7.32 -39.01 -1.03
C LEU A 347 -5.99 -39.22 -1.75
N THR A 348 -5.30 -40.33 -1.47
CA THR A 348 -4.05 -40.70 -2.14
C THR A 348 -4.28 -40.99 -3.62
N ASN A 349 -5.33 -41.74 -3.95
CA ASN A 349 -5.68 -42.04 -5.34
C ASN A 349 -6.07 -40.76 -6.10
N GLY A 350 -6.88 -39.88 -5.51
CA GLY A 350 -7.23 -38.59 -6.12
C GLY A 350 -6.01 -37.71 -6.39
N SER A 351 -5.05 -37.65 -5.45
CA SER A 351 -3.80 -36.91 -5.62
C SER A 351 -2.95 -37.44 -6.79
N GLU A 352 -2.99 -38.76 -7.03
CA GLU A 352 -2.27 -39.39 -8.15
C GLU A 352 -2.96 -39.12 -9.50
N GLU A 353 -4.30 -39.04 -9.53
CA GLU A 353 -5.06 -38.62 -10.71
C GLU A 353 -4.74 -37.16 -11.09
N ASP A 354 -4.74 -36.24 -10.11
CA ASP A 354 -4.37 -34.83 -10.31
C ASP A 354 -2.93 -34.71 -10.86
N ARG A 355 -1.99 -35.49 -10.30
CA ARG A 355 -0.60 -35.53 -10.78
C ARG A 355 -0.50 -35.94 -12.24
N GLN A 356 -1.29 -36.92 -12.67
CA GLN A 356 -1.30 -37.40 -14.06
C GLN A 356 -1.90 -36.37 -15.01
N LEU A 357 -2.94 -35.64 -14.58
CA LEU A 357 -3.52 -34.54 -15.34
C LEU A 357 -2.49 -33.43 -15.57
N ASP A 358 -1.82 -32.97 -14.51
CA ASP A 358 -0.77 -31.94 -14.58
C ASP A 358 0.40 -32.36 -15.50
N GLU A 359 0.84 -33.62 -15.40
CA GLU A 359 1.93 -34.15 -16.22
C GLU A 359 1.54 -34.20 -17.71
N SER A 360 0.32 -34.66 -18.02
CA SER A 360 -0.21 -34.70 -19.39
C SER A 360 -0.34 -33.30 -20.00
N PHE A 361 -0.76 -32.32 -19.20
CA PHE A 361 -0.86 -30.92 -19.59
C PHE A 361 0.53 -30.33 -19.90
N ARG A 362 1.51 -30.52 -19.01
CA ARG A 362 2.90 -30.07 -19.22
C ARG A 362 3.53 -30.69 -20.47
N GLN A 363 3.30 -31.99 -20.71
CA GLN A 363 3.82 -32.67 -21.90
C GLN A 363 3.21 -32.07 -23.16
N ARG A 364 1.89 -31.85 -23.18
CA ARG A 364 1.20 -31.24 -24.33
C ARG A 364 1.69 -29.81 -24.59
N TYR A 365 1.86 -29.00 -23.55
CA TYR A 365 2.37 -27.64 -23.66
C TYR A 365 3.80 -27.62 -24.24
N LYS A 366 4.70 -28.48 -23.75
CA LYS A 366 6.06 -28.62 -24.30
C LYS A 366 6.06 -28.99 -25.79
N GLN A 367 5.14 -29.85 -26.23
CA GLN A 367 5.02 -30.20 -27.65
C GLN A 367 4.50 -29.03 -28.48
N LEU A 368 3.53 -28.27 -27.96
CA LEU A 368 3.02 -27.06 -28.62
C LEU A 368 4.12 -26.02 -28.80
N GLN A 369 4.87 -25.71 -27.73
CA GLN A 369 5.98 -24.77 -27.79
C GLN A 369 7.06 -25.22 -28.79
N LYS A 370 7.42 -26.50 -28.78
CA LYS A 370 8.35 -27.07 -29.76
C LYS A 370 7.84 -26.96 -31.20
N SER A 371 6.53 -27.13 -31.41
CA SER A 371 5.90 -26.97 -32.74
C SER A 371 5.90 -25.52 -33.20
N GLU A 372 5.68 -24.58 -32.27
CA GLU A 372 5.75 -23.14 -32.54
C GLU A 372 7.17 -22.70 -32.91
N ASP A 373 8.16 -23.08 -32.11
CA ASP A 373 9.58 -22.81 -32.40
C ASP A 373 9.98 -23.34 -33.79
N LEU A 374 9.53 -24.55 -34.13
CA LEU A 374 9.80 -25.17 -35.41
C LEU A 374 9.11 -24.44 -36.58
N ALA A 375 7.87 -24.00 -36.41
CA ALA A 375 7.13 -23.26 -37.43
C ALA A 375 7.79 -21.91 -37.75
N TYR A 376 8.26 -21.18 -36.72
CA TYR A 376 9.01 -19.94 -36.90
C TYR A 376 10.40 -20.17 -37.53
N ASP A 377 11.11 -21.24 -37.17
CA ASP A 377 12.36 -21.63 -37.84
C ASP A 377 12.14 -21.93 -39.33
N TYR A 378 11.08 -22.67 -39.68
CA TYR A 378 10.74 -22.92 -41.08
C TYR A 378 10.38 -21.65 -41.84
N LYS A 379 9.61 -20.74 -41.23
CA LYS A 379 9.30 -19.42 -41.82
C LYS A 379 10.58 -18.67 -42.15
N TYR A 380 11.49 -18.57 -41.18
CA TYR A 380 12.78 -17.90 -41.36
C TYR A 380 13.64 -18.54 -42.47
N ARG A 381 13.69 -19.87 -42.53
CA ARG A 381 14.42 -20.59 -43.58
C ARG A 381 13.82 -20.36 -44.96
N LEU A 382 12.50 -20.36 -45.09
CA LEU A 382 11.83 -20.10 -46.37
C LEU A 382 12.12 -18.67 -46.86
N GLU A 383 12.01 -17.66 -45.98
CA GLU A 383 12.35 -16.27 -46.28
C GLU A 383 13.80 -16.11 -46.80
N LYS A 384 14.75 -16.89 -46.26
CA LYS A 384 16.16 -16.88 -46.74
C LYS A 384 16.38 -17.47 -48.13
N VAL A 385 15.54 -18.42 -48.55
CA VAL A 385 15.67 -19.10 -49.85
C VAL A 385 14.76 -18.46 -50.90
N GLN A 386 14.12 -17.34 -50.55
CA GLN A 386 13.29 -16.54 -51.46
C GLN A 386 14.11 -16.11 -52.69
N GLY A 387 13.66 -16.53 -53.88
CA GLY A 387 14.35 -16.32 -55.16
C GLY A 387 15.18 -17.49 -55.67
N SER A 388 15.43 -18.53 -54.86
CA SER A 388 16.12 -19.76 -55.28
C SER A 388 15.17 -20.95 -55.53
N ILE A 389 13.87 -20.79 -55.24
CA ILE A 389 12.82 -21.80 -55.41
C ILE A 389 11.76 -21.26 -56.36
N GLU A 390 11.11 -22.16 -57.10
CA GLU A 390 9.97 -21.89 -57.96
C GLU A 390 8.84 -21.17 -57.20
N LEU A 391 8.34 -20.06 -57.76
CA LEU A 391 7.40 -19.13 -57.12
C LEU A 391 6.15 -19.81 -56.55
N ASP A 392 5.54 -20.74 -57.29
CA ASP A 392 4.33 -21.45 -56.87
C ASP A 392 4.59 -22.39 -55.67
N LYS A 393 5.75 -23.05 -55.65
CA LYS A 393 6.16 -23.91 -54.53
C LYS A 393 6.47 -23.09 -53.28
N PHE A 394 7.12 -21.94 -53.44
CA PHE A 394 7.39 -21.02 -52.34
C PHE A 394 6.08 -20.50 -51.73
N ALA A 395 5.13 -20.04 -52.56
CA ALA A 395 3.84 -19.54 -52.10
C ALA A 395 3.06 -20.61 -51.32
N HIS A 396 2.99 -21.84 -51.83
CA HIS A 396 2.31 -22.94 -51.16
C HIS A 396 2.96 -23.34 -49.82
N LEU A 397 4.30 -23.35 -49.74
CA LEU A 397 5.02 -23.68 -48.51
C LEU A 397 4.87 -22.57 -47.45
N MET A 398 4.95 -21.30 -47.88
CA MET A 398 4.73 -20.16 -46.99
C MET A 398 3.30 -20.14 -46.45
N GLU A 399 2.29 -20.36 -47.31
CA GLU A 399 0.90 -20.44 -46.86
C GLU A 399 0.68 -21.58 -45.86
N ALA A 400 1.29 -22.74 -46.07
CA ALA A 400 1.21 -23.85 -45.13
C ALA A 400 1.83 -23.52 -43.76
N VAL A 401 3.00 -22.88 -43.74
CA VAL A 401 3.67 -22.46 -42.49
C VAL A 401 2.89 -21.34 -41.80
N GLU A 402 2.39 -20.36 -42.54
CA GLU A 402 1.60 -19.26 -41.96
C GLU A 402 0.25 -19.74 -41.42
N ARG A 403 -0.38 -20.72 -42.07
CA ARG A 403 -1.56 -21.39 -41.56
C ARG A 403 -1.26 -22.15 -40.26
N GLU A 404 -0.12 -22.82 -40.18
CA GLU A 404 0.30 -23.52 -38.96
C GLU A 404 0.59 -22.54 -37.82
N ILE A 405 1.31 -21.44 -38.08
CA ILE A 405 1.54 -20.36 -37.11
C ILE A 405 0.23 -19.71 -36.69
N SER A 406 -0.68 -19.47 -37.63
CA SER A 406 -2.02 -18.94 -37.34
C SER A 406 -2.84 -19.91 -36.49
N TRP A 407 -2.71 -21.22 -36.72
CA TRP A 407 -3.39 -22.24 -35.92
C TRP A 407 -2.79 -22.36 -34.52
N LEU A 408 -1.46 -22.33 -34.39
CA LEU A 408 -0.74 -22.35 -33.11
C LEU A 408 -0.98 -21.08 -32.28
N SER A 409 -1.09 -19.91 -32.91
CA SER A 409 -1.43 -18.65 -32.25
C SER A 409 -2.92 -18.49 -31.95
N ALA A 410 -3.79 -19.18 -32.71
CA ALA A 410 -5.22 -19.30 -32.41
C ALA A 410 -5.53 -20.46 -31.44
N PHE A 411 -4.56 -21.33 -31.15
CA PHE A 411 -4.67 -22.30 -30.06
C PHE A 411 -4.88 -21.52 -28.77
N PRO A 412 -5.95 -21.76 -28.02
CA PRO A 412 -6.36 -20.82 -27.00
C PRO A 412 -5.32 -20.76 -25.87
N LYS A 413 -5.00 -19.55 -25.40
CA LYS A 413 -4.63 -19.28 -23.99
C LYS A 413 -5.84 -19.51 -23.04
N VAL A 414 -6.68 -20.51 -23.34
CA VAL A 414 -7.98 -20.77 -22.69
C VAL A 414 -8.27 -22.29 -22.68
N SER A 415 -8.08 -22.91 -21.53
CA SER A 415 -8.91 -23.94 -20.90
C SER A 415 -9.49 -25.05 -21.80
N PHE A 416 -8.80 -26.19 -21.82
CA PHE A 416 -9.36 -27.47 -22.26
C PHE A 416 -10.11 -28.15 -21.10
N SER A 417 -11.45 -28.11 -21.15
CA SER A 417 -12.33 -28.82 -20.22
C SER A 417 -12.45 -30.31 -20.58
N ILE A 418 -12.11 -31.19 -19.63
CA ILE A 418 -12.67 -32.55 -19.54
C ILE A 418 -13.12 -32.82 -18.09
N ALA A 419 -14.44 -32.79 -17.92
CA ALA A 419 -15.23 -33.68 -17.06
C ALA A 419 -15.30 -33.53 -15.52
N ILE A 420 -15.12 -32.34 -14.92
CA ILE A 420 -15.89 -31.93 -13.71
C ILE A 420 -16.54 -30.52 -13.88
N VAL A 421 -16.32 -29.88 -15.03
CA VAL A 421 -16.74 -28.51 -15.36
C VAL A 421 -18.20 -28.41 -15.87
N ARG A 422 -19.16 -29.06 -15.20
CA ARG A 422 -20.59 -28.81 -15.48
C ARG A 422 -21.23 -27.78 -14.54
N SER A 423 -20.54 -27.35 -13.48
CA SER A 423 -21.09 -26.42 -12.48
C SER A 423 -20.59 -24.96 -12.62
N GLN A 424 -19.28 -24.73 -12.79
CA GLN A 424 -18.71 -23.38 -12.65
C GLN A 424 -18.57 -22.55 -13.94
N LYS A 425 -18.26 -23.14 -15.12
CA LYS A 425 -18.31 -22.40 -16.40
C LYS A 425 -19.74 -21.99 -16.77
N ALA A 426 -20.73 -22.81 -16.37
CA ALA A 426 -22.12 -22.42 -16.46
C ALA A 426 -22.39 -21.17 -15.61
N PHE A 427 -21.80 -21.04 -14.42
CA PHE A 427 -22.05 -19.91 -13.52
C PHE A 427 -21.35 -18.61 -13.93
N HIS A 428 -20.12 -18.65 -14.47
CA HIS A 428 -19.42 -17.42 -14.89
C HIS A 428 -19.89 -16.91 -16.27
N SER A 429 -20.19 -17.81 -17.23
CA SER A 429 -20.83 -17.39 -18.49
C SER A 429 -22.30 -17.05 -18.30
N ARG A 430 -23.00 -17.72 -17.36
CA ARG A 430 -24.31 -17.27 -16.88
C ARG A 430 -24.14 -15.90 -16.26
N ARG A 431 -23.25 -15.64 -15.29
CA ARG A 431 -23.05 -14.32 -14.65
C ARG A 431 -22.67 -13.19 -15.61
N ILE A 432 -21.72 -13.37 -16.55
CA ILE A 432 -21.44 -12.34 -17.58
C ILE A 432 -22.63 -12.17 -18.52
N GLY A 433 -23.31 -13.28 -18.85
CA GLY A 433 -24.58 -13.27 -19.55
C GLY A 433 -25.70 -12.59 -18.76
N THR A 434 -25.75 -12.72 -17.43
CA THR A 434 -26.77 -12.20 -16.52
C THR A 434 -26.49 -10.73 -16.24
N GLU A 435 -25.25 -10.32 -15.98
CA GLU A 435 -24.83 -8.92 -15.90
C GLU A 435 -25.13 -8.22 -17.24
N GLY A 436 -24.77 -8.84 -18.37
CA GLY A 436 -25.12 -8.36 -19.70
C GLY A 436 -26.63 -8.32 -19.99
N GLN A 437 -27.41 -9.28 -19.49
CA GLN A 437 -28.88 -9.33 -19.59
C GLN A 437 -29.57 -8.31 -18.67
N ILE A 438 -29.05 -8.10 -17.46
CA ILE A 438 -29.52 -7.09 -16.52
C ILE A 438 -29.24 -5.72 -17.12
N ILE A 439 -27.99 -5.45 -17.55
CA ILE A 439 -27.64 -4.23 -18.28
C ILE A 439 -28.53 -4.07 -19.52
N GLY A 440 -28.72 -5.14 -20.30
CA GLY A 440 -29.58 -5.14 -21.47
C GLY A 440 -31.04 -4.81 -21.13
N ARG A 441 -31.58 -5.33 -20.02
CA ARG A 441 -32.94 -5.09 -19.54
C ARG A 441 -33.10 -3.69 -19.00
N ILE A 442 -32.27 -3.28 -18.04
CA ILE A 442 -32.34 -1.94 -17.43
C ILE A 442 -32.09 -0.85 -18.47
N LEU A 443 -31.21 -1.09 -19.46
CA LEU A 443 -30.91 -0.10 -20.49
C LEU A 443 -31.75 -0.21 -21.77
N SER A 444 -32.64 -1.21 -21.89
CA SER A 444 -33.45 -1.40 -23.12
C SER A 444 -34.40 -0.24 -23.39
N GLU A 445 -35.00 0.31 -22.33
CA GLU A 445 -35.92 1.45 -22.36
C GLU A 445 -35.35 2.68 -21.63
N TYR A 446 -34.07 2.62 -21.24
CA TYR A 446 -33.42 3.72 -20.54
C TYR A 446 -33.00 4.80 -21.51
N ASP A 447 -33.57 6.00 -21.32
CA ASP A 447 -33.10 7.19 -22.00
C ASP A 447 -32.02 7.89 -21.16
N SER A 448 -30.80 7.92 -21.71
CA SER A 448 -29.64 8.56 -21.08
C SER A 448 -29.66 10.09 -21.17
N ASN A 449 -30.53 10.67 -22.00
CA ASN A 449 -30.63 12.11 -22.14
C ASN A 449 -31.66 12.71 -21.17
N SER A 450 -32.57 11.90 -20.64
CA SER A 450 -33.55 12.34 -19.65
C SER A 450 -33.02 12.20 -18.22
N ARG A 451 -33.28 13.24 -17.44
CA ARG A 451 -32.96 13.29 -16.01
C ARG A 451 -33.77 12.24 -15.23
N PRO A 452 -33.17 11.57 -14.22
CA PRO A 452 -33.88 10.65 -13.34
C PRO A 452 -35.09 11.29 -12.64
N PRO A 453 -36.21 10.56 -12.47
CA PRO A 453 -37.35 11.06 -11.71
C PRO A 453 -37.06 11.05 -10.21
N VAL A 454 -37.46 12.11 -9.52
CA VAL A 454 -37.23 12.27 -8.08
C VAL A 454 -38.42 11.71 -7.28
N ARG A 455 -38.15 11.13 -6.09
CA ARG A 455 -39.15 10.41 -5.29
C ARG A 455 -40.37 11.30 -5.00
N GLU A 456 -41.57 10.78 -5.28
CA GLU A 456 -42.85 11.51 -5.24
C GLU A 456 -43.25 12.06 -3.86
N HIS A 457 -42.49 11.86 -2.77
CA HIS A 457 -42.91 12.19 -1.40
C HIS A 457 -41.90 13.02 -0.58
N ALA A 458 -40.85 13.58 -1.21
CA ALA A 458 -39.91 14.49 -0.55
C ALA A 458 -40.25 15.95 -0.84
N ALA A 459 -40.23 16.81 0.17
CA ALA A 459 -40.55 18.24 0.03
C ALA A 459 -39.61 19.01 -0.92
N ASN A 460 -38.43 18.45 -1.23
CA ASN A 460 -37.49 18.95 -2.23
C ASN A 460 -37.21 17.83 -3.24
N SER A 461 -37.47 18.09 -4.52
CA SER A 461 -37.40 17.13 -5.63
C SER A 461 -36.08 17.19 -6.42
N ALA A 462 -34.97 17.61 -5.80
CA ALA A 462 -33.67 17.69 -6.47
C ALA A 462 -32.89 16.37 -6.38
N ILE A 463 -32.08 16.07 -7.40
CA ILE A 463 -31.11 14.97 -7.37
C ILE A 463 -29.89 15.43 -6.57
N LEU A 464 -29.53 14.68 -5.53
CA LEU A 464 -28.33 14.94 -4.74
C LEU A 464 -27.12 14.30 -5.42
N VAL A 465 -26.12 15.12 -5.74
CA VAL A 465 -24.84 14.71 -6.31
C VAL A 465 -23.75 14.89 -5.26
N ILE A 466 -23.40 13.79 -4.60
CA ILE A 466 -22.35 13.77 -3.57
C ILE A 466 -20.99 13.72 -4.26
N THR A 467 -20.10 14.66 -3.94
CA THR A 467 -18.85 14.89 -4.65
C THR A 467 -17.64 14.81 -3.71
N ASN A 468 -16.57 14.17 -4.18
CA ASN A 468 -15.26 14.10 -3.53
C ASN A 468 -14.16 14.37 -4.57
N ILE A 469 -13.11 15.07 -4.16
CA ILE A 469 -11.96 15.40 -5.03
C ILE A 469 -10.67 14.84 -4.42
N PHE A 470 -9.87 14.17 -5.24
CA PHE A 470 -8.50 13.78 -4.88
C PHE A 470 -7.50 14.44 -5.83
N ILE A 471 -6.66 15.35 -5.32
CA ILE A 471 -5.62 16.05 -6.08
C ILE A 471 -4.38 15.17 -6.15
N SER A 472 -4.10 14.63 -7.33
CA SER A 472 -3.00 13.70 -7.55
C SER A 472 -1.66 14.38 -7.82
N ARG A 473 -1.67 15.49 -8.57
CA ARG A 473 -0.47 16.24 -8.97
C ARG A 473 -0.82 17.71 -9.16
N LEU A 474 0.15 18.57 -8.84
CA LEU A 474 0.06 20.02 -8.95
C LEU A 474 1.35 20.57 -9.54
N ILE A 475 1.24 21.36 -10.61
CA ILE A 475 2.37 22.05 -11.24
C ILE A 475 2.07 23.54 -11.26
N TRP A 476 2.94 24.33 -10.64
CA TRP A 476 2.85 25.79 -10.65
C TRP A 476 3.47 26.33 -11.94
N ARG A 477 2.69 27.05 -12.75
CA ARG A 477 3.17 27.87 -13.86
C ARG A 477 3.16 29.34 -13.44
N THR A 478 3.70 30.22 -14.28
CA THR A 478 3.81 31.66 -13.97
C THR A 478 2.46 32.30 -13.68
N ASN A 479 1.40 31.91 -14.40
CA ASN A 479 0.10 32.60 -14.36
C ASN A 479 -1.07 31.70 -13.93
N HIS A 480 -0.83 30.41 -13.73
CA HIS A 480 -1.84 29.42 -13.35
C HIS A 480 -1.22 28.20 -12.69
N ALA A 481 -2.06 27.39 -12.05
CA ALA A 481 -1.72 26.07 -11.53
C ALA A 481 -2.36 25.01 -12.43
N GLU A 482 -1.55 24.06 -12.92
CA GLU A 482 -2.04 22.84 -13.56
C GLU A 482 -2.33 21.81 -12.46
N VAL A 483 -3.61 21.47 -12.29
CA VAL A 483 -4.10 20.57 -11.23
C VAL A 483 -4.66 19.31 -11.86
N ASP A 484 -4.04 18.18 -11.54
CA ASP A 484 -4.47 16.85 -11.97
C ASP A 484 -5.23 16.18 -10.83
N LEU A 485 -6.55 16.02 -11.00
CA LEU A 485 -7.43 15.54 -9.93
C LEU A 485 -8.33 14.40 -10.40
N TYR A 486 -8.79 13.60 -9.44
CA TYR A 486 -9.86 12.63 -9.62
C TYR A 486 -11.15 13.21 -9.08
N LEU A 487 -12.15 13.39 -9.95
CA LEU A 487 -13.51 13.76 -9.60
C LEU A 487 -14.31 12.49 -9.34
N ARG A 488 -14.81 12.33 -8.11
CA ARG A 488 -15.61 11.19 -7.68
C ARG A 488 -17.01 11.68 -7.32
N GLN A 489 -18.03 11.08 -7.92
CA GLN A 489 -19.42 11.51 -7.76
C GLN A 489 -20.34 10.32 -7.49
N GLN A 490 -21.35 10.56 -6.67
CA GLN A 490 -22.40 9.59 -6.36
C GLN A 490 -23.77 10.25 -6.44
N TRP A 491 -24.71 9.60 -7.13
CA TRP A 491 -26.11 10.02 -7.22
C TRP A 491 -27.04 8.80 -7.25
N GLN A 492 -28.34 9.02 -7.12
CA GLN A 492 -29.35 7.95 -7.23
C GLN A 492 -30.16 8.10 -8.52
N ASP A 493 -30.29 7.01 -9.28
CA ASP A 493 -31.21 6.88 -10.42
C ASP A 493 -32.12 5.67 -10.19
N SER A 494 -33.39 5.94 -9.90
CA SER A 494 -34.40 4.91 -9.63
C SER A 494 -34.68 3.99 -10.83
N ARG A 495 -34.40 4.46 -12.06
CA ARG A 495 -34.58 3.68 -13.30
C ARG A 495 -33.51 2.60 -13.47
N LEU A 496 -32.37 2.74 -12.81
CA LEU A 496 -31.27 1.77 -12.83
C LEU A 496 -31.40 0.71 -11.73
N LYS A 497 -32.49 0.74 -10.95
CA LYS A 497 -32.76 -0.26 -9.92
C LYS A 497 -32.97 -1.63 -10.57
N TYR A 498 -32.32 -2.66 -10.03
CA TYR A 498 -32.47 -4.03 -10.49
C TYR A 498 -32.61 -4.98 -9.29
N ASP A 499 -33.37 -6.05 -9.49
CA ASP A 499 -33.54 -7.07 -8.46
C ASP A 499 -32.32 -7.99 -8.41
N VAL A 500 -31.84 -8.25 -7.20
CA VAL A 500 -30.72 -9.17 -6.95
C VAL A 500 -31.29 -10.58 -6.83
N ASP A 501 -30.91 -11.48 -7.73
CA ASP A 501 -31.11 -12.91 -7.49
C ASP A 501 -30.07 -13.36 -6.45
N THR A 502 -30.53 -13.72 -5.25
CA THR A 502 -29.69 -14.16 -4.12
C THR A 502 -28.83 -15.38 -4.45
N ARG A 503 -29.15 -16.10 -5.54
CA ARG A 503 -28.40 -17.25 -6.03
C ARG A 503 -27.25 -16.88 -6.95
N GLU A 504 -27.24 -15.68 -7.55
CA GLU A 504 -26.21 -15.26 -8.54
C GLU A 504 -25.14 -14.31 -7.99
N GLY A 505 -25.37 -13.67 -6.84
CA GLY A 505 -24.35 -12.90 -6.12
C GLY A 505 -23.82 -11.66 -6.85
N ILE A 506 -24.65 -11.03 -7.71
CA ILE A 506 -24.32 -9.79 -8.42
C ILE A 506 -24.79 -8.60 -7.57
N GLU A 507 -23.91 -8.11 -6.70
CA GLU A 507 -24.20 -6.97 -5.82
C GLU A 507 -23.87 -5.61 -6.44
N GLU A 508 -23.01 -5.55 -7.47
CA GLU A 508 -22.67 -4.32 -8.17
C GLU A 508 -22.41 -4.61 -9.64
N ILE A 509 -22.87 -3.72 -10.53
CA ILE A 509 -22.68 -3.85 -11.97
C ILE A 509 -21.75 -2.73 -12.44
N ARG A 510 -20.63 -3.09 -13.08
CA ARG A 510 -19.78 -2.12 -13.78
C ARG A 510 -20.38 -1.82 -15.15
N LEU A 511 -20.61 -0.54 -15.45
CA LEU A 511 -21.13 -0.14 -16.75
C LEU A 511 -20.05 -0.33 -17.84
N PRO A 512 -20.34 -1.09 -18.91
CA PRO A 512 -19.42 -1.23 -20.04
C PRO A 512 -19.25 0.09 -20.79
N MET A 513 -18.06 0.35 -21.33
CA MET A 513 -17.72 1.63 -21.98
C MET A 513 -18.57 2.00 -23.20
N ASN A 514 -19.24 1.02 -23.83
CA ASN A 514 -20.13 1.24 -24.98
C ASN A 514 -21.57 1.60 -24.58
N ARG A 515 -21.90 1.59 -23.29
CA ARG A 515 -23.21 1.95 -22.75
C ARG A 515 -23.13 3.30 -22.06
N LYS A 516 -24.18 4.11 -22.22
CA LYS A 516 -24.30 5.42 -21.60
C LYS A 516 -25.49 5.43 -20.65
N ILE A 517 -25.32 6.09 -19.52
CA ILE A 517 -26.39 6.43 -18.59
C ILE A 517 -26.49 7.94 -18.48
N TRP A 518 -27.54 8.46 -17.84
CA TRP A 518 -27.59 9.87 -17.48
C TRP A 518 -26.54 10.17 -16.42
N GLU A 519 -25.83 11.28 -16.57
CA GLU A 519 -24.78 11.74 -15.68
C GLU A 519 -25.02 13.21 -15.34
N PRO A 520 -24.68 13.66 -14.13
CA PRO A 520 -24.77 15.08 -13.79
C PRO A 520 -23.81 15.90 -14.67
N ASP A 521 -24.26 17.04 -15.15
CA ASP A 521 -23.53 17.95 -16.05
C ASP A 521 -22.54 18.85 -15.29
N THR A 522 -21.71 18.19 -14.49
CA THR A 522 -20.75 18.84 -13.62
C THR A 522 -19.71 19.60 -14.44
N TYR A 523 -19.61 20.91 -14.19
CA TYR A 523 -18.63 21.78 -14.84
C TYR A 523 -17.84 22.58 -13.80
N PHE A 524 -16.58 22.85 -14.11
CA PHE A 524 -15.71 23.70 -13.29
C PHE A 524 -15.82 25.15 -13.76
N THR A 525 -16.14 26.06 -12.83
CA THR A 525 -16.24 27.52 -13.08
C THR A 525 -14.94 28.25 -12.78
N SER A 526 -14.13 27.73 -11.86
CA SER A 526 -12.96 28.44 -11.36
C SER A 526 -11.73 28.36 -12.26
N GLY A 527 -11.78 27.62 -13.36
CA GLY A 527 -10.70 27.59 -14.33
C GLY A 527 -11.03 26.75 -15.56
N ARG A 528 -10.02 26.56 -16.40
CA ARG A 528 -10.17 25.95 -17.72
C ARG A 528 -9.87 24.45 -17.65
N GLU A 529 -10.81 23.63 -18.11
CA GLU A 529 -10.58 22.20 -18.31
C GLU A 529 -9.70 22.01 -19.56
N LEU A 530 -8.46 21.53 -19.38
CA LEU A 530 -7.52 21.30 -20.47
C LEU A 530 -7.79 19.98 -21.20
N GLY A 531 -8.45 19.04 -20.53
CA GLY A 531 -8.97 17.82 -21.11
C GLY A 531 -9.31 16.77 -20.05
N ARG A 532 -10.28 15.91 -20.38
CA ARG A 532 -10.47 14.63 -19.68
C ARG A 532 -9.43 13.66 -20.23
N HIS A 533 -8.52 13.18 -19.38
CA HIS A 533 -7.47 12.27 -19.81
C HIS A 533 -8.09 10.96 -20.30
N ASP A 534 -8.12 10.77 -21.62
CA ASP A 534 -8.62 9.59 -22.34
C ASP A 534 -10.12 9.29 -22.12
N LYS A 535 -10.89 9.11 -23.20
CA LYS A 535 -12.31 8.70 -23.10
C LYS A 535 -12.49 7.33 -22.42
N ASN A 536 -11.38 6.63 -22.16
CA ASN A 536 -11.28 5.31 -21.55
C ASN A 536 -11.03 5.31 -20.02
N SER A 537 -10.93 6.46 -19.34
CA SER A 537 -10.54 6.53 -17.92
C SER A 537 -11.71 6.61 -16.91
N LYS A 538 -12.96 6.69 -17.38
CA LYS A 538 -14.14 6.81 -16.51
C LYS A 538 -14.66 5.44 -16.08
N ASN A 539 -14.75 5.23 -14.76
CA ASN A 539 -15.29 4.01 -14.17
C ASN A 539 -16.63 4.30 -13.50
N ILE A 540 -17.69 3.64 -13.96
CA ILE A 540 -19.06 3.78 -13.45
C ILE A 540 -19.53 2.44 -12.88
N ILE A 541 -20.02 2.48 -11.65
CA ILE A 541 -20.56 1.32 -10.92
C ILE A 541 -22.01 1.63 -10.54
N ILE A 542 -22.90 0.67 -10.76
CA ILE A 542 -24.33 0.75 -10.46
C ILE A 542 -24.65 -0.29 -9.37
N GLU A 543 -25.31 0.15 -8.32
CA GLU A 543 -25.78 -0.68 -7.20
C GLU A 543 -27.25 -1.10 -7.40
N PRO A 544 -27.73 -2.19 -6.76
CA PRO A 544 -29.09 -2.71 -6.97
C PRO A 544 -30.17 -1.74 -6.48
N SER A 545 -29.79 -0.89 -5.53
CA SER A 545 -30.59 0.21 -4.98
C SER A 545 -30.79 1.38 -5.95
N GLY A 546 -30.13 1.36 -7.12
CA GLY A 546 -30.12 2.46 -8.10
C GLY A 546 -29.10 3.55 -7.79
N TYR A 547 -28.20 3.38 -6.82
CA TYR A 547 -27.09 4.30 -6.62
C TYR A 547 -26.03 4.09 -7.70
N VAL A 548 -25.50 5.20 -8.22
CA VAL A 548 -24.45 5.23 -9.23
C VAL A 548 -23.23 5.90 -8.63
N ARG A 549 -22.06 5.28 -8.81
CA ARG A 549 -20.75 5.84 -8.45
C ARG A 549 -19.91 6.02 -9.70
N ALA A 550 -19.47 7.24 -9.96
CA ALA A 550 -18.59 7.57 -11.07
C ALA A 550 -17.25 8.11 -10.55
N SER A 551 -16.15 7.68 -11.17
CA SER A 551 -14.82 8.23 -10.93
C SER A 551 -14.16 8.55 -12.27
N GLU A 552 -13.67 9.78 -12.41
CA GLU A 552 -12.98 10.26 -13.61
C GLU A 552 -11.77 11.13 -13.25
N ARG A 553 -10.76 11.15 -14.12
CA ARG A 553 -9.56 11.98 -13.96
C ARG A 553 -9.64 13.22 -14.85
N ILE A 554 -9.39 14.38 -14.26
CA ILE A 554 -9.56 15.70 -14.87
C ILE A 554 -8.30 16.53 -14.68
N LEU A 555 -7.86 17.20 -15.75
CA LEU A 555 -6.78 18.17 -15.73
C LEU A 555 -7.35 19.60 -15.83
N LEU A 556 -7.14 20.40 -14.79
CA LEU A 556 -7.60 21.78 -14.69
C LEU A 556 -6.45 22.78 -14.73
N GLU A 557 -6.67 23.91 -15.39
CA GLU A 557 -5.86 25.11 -15.31
C GLU A 557 -6.58 26.13 -14.43
N LEU A 558 -6.04 26.38 -13.23
CA LEU A 558 -6.67 27.27 -12.24
C LEU A 558 -5.81 28.52 -12.00
N PRO A 559 -6.39 29.73 -11.95
CA PRO A 559 -5.67 30.89 -11.44
C PRO A 559 -5.40 30.68 -9.94
N TYR A 560 -4.22 31.10 -9.48
CA TYR A 560 -3.87 31.10 -8.07
C TYR A 560 -3.50 32.52 -7.63
N ALA A 561 -3.73 32.81 -6.36
CA ALA A 561 -3.34 34.07 -5.72
C ALA A 561 -2.17 33.82 -4.76
N TYR A 562 -1.32 34.83 -4.61
CA TYR A 562 -0.28 34.84 -3.58
C TYR A 562 -0.85 35.32 -2.23
N GLY A 563 -0.29 34.82 -1.14
CA GLY A 563 -0.57 35.33 0.21
C GLY A 563 -0.13 36.78 0.36
N THR A 564 -0.85 37.53 1.20
CA THR A 564 -0.64 38.98 1.37
C THR A 564 0.55 39.34 2.27
N MET A 565 1.02 38.41 3.11
CA MET A 565 1.95 38.72 4.20
C MET A 565 3.42 38.40 3.83
N PHE A 566 4.06 39.25 3.04
CA PHE A 566 5.52 39.20 2.78
C PHE A 566 6.30 39.97 3.85
N PRO A 567 7.45 39.51 4.38
CA PRO A 567 8.28 38.38 3.93
C PRO A 567 8.06 37.05 4.67
N PHE A 568 7.04 37.00 5.53
CA PHE A 568 6.86 35.89 6.47
C PHE A 568 6.07 34.71 5.91
N THR A 569 5.26 34.95 4.87
CA THR A 569 4.46 33.91 4.22
C THR A 569 4.69 33.94 2.71
N ASN A 570 5.08 32.79 2.16
CA ASN A 570 5.04 32.55 0.72
C ASN A 570 3.98 31.47 0.52
N SER A 571 2.71 31.89 0.56
CA SER A 571 1.58 31.02 0.32
C SER A 571 0.98 31.24 -1.07
N ARG A 572 0.47 30.16 -1.64
CA ARG A 572 -0.29 30.15 -2.89
C ARG A 572 -1.61 29.47 -2.61
N GLN A 573 -2.69 30.10 -3.04
CA GLN A 573 -4.04 29.57 -2.88
C GLN A 573 -4.78 29.61 -4.21
N PHE A 574 -5.53 28.55 -4.51
CA PHE A 574 -6.45 28.53 -5.65
C PHE A 574 -7.80 27.98 -5.18
N THR A 575 -8.84 28.33 -5.94
CA THR A 575 -10.20 27.86 -5.66
C THR A 575 -10.63 26.89 -6.74
N ILE A 576 -11.13 25.71 -6.35
CA ILE A 576 -11.86 24.81 -7.22
C ILE A 576 -13.34 25.04 -6.99
N LYS A 577 -14.08 25.46 -8.01
CA LYS A 577 -15.52 25.68 -7.93
C LYS A 577 -16.22 24.91 -9.03
N LEU A 578 -17.21 24.10 -8.67
CA LEU A 578 -17.97 23.27 -9.60
C LEU A 578 -19.47 23.35 -9.31
N GLY A 579 -20.28 23.10 -10.32
CA GLY A 579 -21.75 23.07 -10.22
C GLY A 579 -22.39 22.46 -11.47
N SER A 580 -23.71 22.62 -11.60
CA SER A 580 -24.46 22.20 -12.79
C SER A 580 -24.51 23.31 -13.82
N TYR A 581 -24.31 22.96 -15.09
CA TYR A 581 -24.38 23.90 -16.20
C TYR A 581 -25.82 24.21 -16.66
N ASN A 582 -26.71 23.21 -16.67
CA ASN A 582 -28.07 23.29 -17.22
C ASN A 582 -29.19 23.13 -16.18
N TYR A 583 -28.92 22.54 -15.02
CA TYR A 583 -29.94 22.24 -14.02
C TYR A 583 -29.89 23.23 -12.86
N ASP A 584 -31.06 23.77 -12.50
CA ASP A 584 -31.20 24.65 -11.36
C ASP A 584 -31.05 23.89 -10.03
N ILE A 585 -31.09 24.63 -8.92
CA ILE A 585 -30.99 24.10 -7.56
C ILE A 585 -32.19 23.24 -7.16
N ASP A 586 -33.34 23.45 -7.79
CA ASP A 586 -34.54 22.64 -7.58
C ASP A 586 -34.42 21.28 -8.29
N ASP A 587 -33.55 21.20 -9.29
CA ASP A 587 -33.28 20.01 -10.08
C ASP A 587 -32.06 19.20 -9.63
N ILE A 588 -30.92 19.86 -9.35
CA ILE A 588 -29.68 19.21 -8.92
C ILE A 588 -29.03 20.01 -7.79
N VAL A 589 -28.63 19.30 -6.74
CA VAL A 589 -27.87 19.87 -5.62
C VAL A 589 -26.56 19.12 -5.47
N TYR A 590 -25.46 19.85 -5.54
CA TYR A 590 -24.13 19.33 -5.23
C TYR A 590 -23.87 19.40 -3.74
N LEU A 591 -23.34 18.31 -3.18
CA LEU A 591 -22.93 18.24 -1.78
C LEU A 591 -21.55 17.62 -1.69
N TRP A 592 -20.70 18.14 -0.81
CA TRP A 592 -19.45 17.47 -0.47
C TRP A 592 -19.72 16.13 0.23
N ALA A 593 -18.87 15.13 -0.05
CA ALA A 593 -18.84 13.86 0.65
C ALA A 593 -18.44 14.08 2.12
N ASN A 594 -19.44 14.45 2.93
CA ASN A 594 -19.43 14.81 4.35
C ASN A 594 -18.88 16.21 4.67
N SER A 595 -19.74 17.23 4.58
CA SER A 595 -19.68 18.35 5.52
C SER A 595 -19.88 17.85 6.97
N PRO A 596 -19.32 18.52 7.98
CA PRO A 596 -18.66 17.90 9.14
C PRO A 596 -19.53 17.03 10.05
N PRO A 597 -18.93 16.08 10.81
CA PRO A 597 -17.50 15.74 10.84
C PRO A 597 -17.29 14.23 10.60
N LEU A 598 -16.64 13.75 9.52
CA LEU A 598 -15.96 12.42 9.50
C LEU A 598 -15.26 11.99 8.19
N VAL A 599 -15.41 12.68 7.05
CA VAL A 599 -14.63 12.40 5.83
C VAL A 599 -14.10 13.71 5.26
N ASN A 600 -12.84 13.75 4.83
CA ASN A 600 -12.25 14.94 4.23
C ASN A 600 -12.71 15.02 2.77
N PRO A 601 -13.50 16.02 2.35
CA PRO A 601 -14.08 16.07 1.01
C PRO A 601 -13.03 16.31 -0.10
N ILE A 602 -11.88 16.86 0.28
CA ILE A 602 -10.75 17.14 -0.60
C ILE A 602 -9.50 16.48 -0.03
N GLU A 603 -8.97 15.53 -0.78
CA GLU A 603 -7.75 14.80 -0.44
C GLU A 603 -6.61 15.20 -1.38
N VAL A 604 -5.37 15.18 -0.90
CA VAL A 604 -4.19 15.59 -1.66
C VAL A 604 -3.12 14.50 -1.56
N SER A 605 -2.49 14.18 -2.69
CA SER A 605 -1.43 13.17 -2.79
C SER A 605 -0.26 13.46 -1.84
N GLY A 606 0.32 12.40 -1.28
CA GLY A 606 1.46 12.47 -0.36
C GLY A 606 2.72 13.10 -0.95
N GLU A 607 2.86 13.14 -2.28
CA GLU A 607 3.97 13.83 -2.97
C GLU A 607 3.89 15.36 -2.80
N LEU A 608 2.67 15.91 -2.81
CA LEU A 608 2.41 17.35 -2.65
C LEU A 608 2.56 17.82 -1.19
N LEU A 609 2.73 16.89 -0.25
CA LEU A 609 3.04 17.18 1.16
C LEU A 609 4.54 17.46 1.40
N LYS A 610 5.41 17.22 0.41
CA LYS A 610 6.88 17.32 0.54
C LYS A 610 7.53 18.25 -0.49
N GLY A 611 6.76 19.05 -1.22
CA GLY A 611 7.27 20.02 -2.20
C GLY A 611 7.79 21.31 -1.54
N ASP A 612 8.36 22.21 -2.35
CA ASP A 612 8.82 23.55 -1.91
C ASP A 612 7.71 24.39 -1.27
N LEU A 613 6.47 24.14 -1.70
CA LEU A 613 5.23 24.62 -1.10
C LEU A 613 4.50 23.41 -0.51
N THR A 614 4.35 23.38 0.81
CA THR A 614 3.63 22.34 1.54
C THR A 614 2.14 22.65 1.58
N PHE A 615 1.30 21.64 1.33
CA PHE A 615 -0.14 21.73 1.53
C PHE A 615 -0.46 22.10 3.00
N GLU A 616 -1.28 23.12 3.20
CA GLU A 616 -1.73 23.54 4.53
C GLU A 616 -3.14 23.00 4.82
N GLU A 617 -4.10 23.43 4.02
CA GLU A 617 -5.51 23.13 4.22
C GLU A 617 -6.29 23.18 2.91
N ALA A 618 -7.40 22.46 2.90
CA ALA A 618 -8.41 22.53 1.84
C ALA A 618 -9.77 22.75 2.52
N ASN A 619 -10.28 23.98 2.42
CA ASN A 619 -11.56 24.34 3.01
C ASN A 619 -12.66 24.15 1.98
N ALA A 620 -13.52 23.18 2.20
CA ALA A 620 -14.71 22.94 1.41
C ALA A 620 -15.84 23.90 1.84
N GLY A 621 -16.42 24.60 0.88
CA GLY A 621 -17.56 25.48 1.03
C GLY A 621 -18.70 25.07 0.11
N ASP A 622 -19.90 25.54 0.47
CA ASP A 622 -21.09 25.44 -0.35
C ASP A 622 -21.39 26.83 -0.91
N CYS A 623 -21.81 26.90 -2.17
CA CYS A 623 -22.14 28.15 -2.81
C CYS A 623 -23.44 28.07 -3.61
N VAL A 624 -24.05 29.23 -3.86
CA VAL A 624 -25.25 29.34 -4.68
C VAL A 624 -24.99 30.41 -5.74
N GLY A 625 -25.10 30.01 -7.01
CA GLY A 625 -24.98 30.92 -8.14
C GLY A 625 -26.36 31.44 -8.53
N ASN A 626 -26.62 32.73 -8.30
CA ASN A 626 -27.87 33.36 -8.74
C ASN A 626 -27.64 34.08 -10.08
N TYR A 627 -28.24 33.56 -11.14
CA TYR A 627 -28.12 34.07 -12.50
C TYR A 627 -29.49 34.49 -13.02
N THR A 628 -29.51 35.30 -14.08
CA THR A 628 -30.76 35.72 -14.74
C THR A 628 -31.58 34.54 -15.26
N VAL A 629 -30.93 33.41 -15.53
CA VAL A 629 -31.53 32.17 -16.04
C VAL A 629 -32.00 31.20 -14.95
N GLY A 630 -31.67 31.46 -13.68
CA GLY A 630 -32.05 30.58 -12.56
C GLY A 630 -31.04 30.60 -11.40
N VAL A 631 -31.37 29.87 -10.34
CA VAL A 631 -30.51 29.67 -9.17
C VAL A 631 -29.88 28.29 -9.26
N PHE A 632 -28.56 28.20 -9.17
CA PHE A 632 -27.81 26.96 -9.37
C PHE A 632 -27.04 26.59 -8.11
N SER A 633 -27.07 25.30 -7.76
CA SER A 633 -26.23 24.75 -6.70
C SER A 633 -24.78 24.68 -7.16
N CYS A 634 -23.85 25.14 -6.32
CA CYS A 634 -22.43 24.93 -6.54
C CYS A 634 -21.72 24.57 -5.23
N ILE A 635 -20.56 23.95 -5.36
CA ILE A 635 -19.65 23.71 -4.25
C ILE A 635 -18.28 24.26 -4.62
N ASP A 636 -17.57 24.82 -3.64
CA ASP A 636 -16.24 25.35 -3.80
C ASP A 636 -15.26 24.80 -2.76
N ALA A 637 -13.98 24.90 -3.10
CA ALA A 637 -12.88 24.32 -2.37
C ALA A 637 -11.70 25.27 -2.45
N HIS A 638 -11.38 25.92 -1.34
CA HIS A 638 -10.21 26.79 -1.21
C HIS A 638 -9.01 25.96 -0.77
N VAL A 639 -8.04 25.80 -1.66
CA VAL A 639 -6.85 24.96 -1.42
C VAL A 639 -5.64 25.85 -1.24
N SER A 640 -5.00 25.73 -0.08
CA SER A 640 -3.88 26.58 0.35
C SER A 640 -2.58 25.79 0.49
N PHE A 641 -1.51 26.35 -0.04
CA PHE A 641 -0.14 25.84 0.09
C PHE A 641 0.77 26.94 0.64
N SER A 642 1.70 26.61 1.53
CA SER A 642 2.70 27.56 2.04
C SER A 642 4.10 26.99 2.02
N ALA A 643 5.10 27.86 1.89
CA ALA A 643 6.50 27.53 2.11
C ALA A 643 6.92 28.00 3.51
N GLY A 644 7.92 27.34 4.10
CA GLY A 644 8.44 27.72 5.42
C GLY A 644 8.91 29.17 5.48
N THR A 645 8.56 29.88 6.56
CA THR A 645 8.83 31.31 6.82
C THR A 645 10.28 31.73 6.57
N LEU A 646 11.25 30.84 6.83
CA LEU A 646 12.68 31.14 6.62
C LEU A 646 13.06 31.22 5.13
N SER A 647 12.36 30.51 4.25
CA SER A 647 12.66 30.46 2.82
C SER A 647 12.40 31.80 2.13
N GLY A 648 11.26 32.44 2.42
CA GLY A 648 10.91 33.77 1.88
C GLY A 648 11.88 34.86 2.33
N LEU A 649 12.25 34.84 3.62
CA LEU A 649 13.23 35.74 4.21
C LEU A 649 14.62 35.61 3.55
N MET A 650 15.11 34.38 3.37
CA MET A 650 16.44 34.12 2.80
C MET A 650 16.51 34.35 1.30
N SER A 651 15.41 34.13 0.57
CA SER A 651 15.41 34.22 -0.88
C SER A 651 15.26 35.66 -1.40
N TRP A 652 14.47 36.50 -0.71
CA TRP A 652 14.08 37.82 -1.23
C TRP A 652 14.44 38.97 -0.28
N PHE A 653 14.08 38.85 1.00
CA PHE A 653 14.18 39.96 1.95
C PHE A 653 15.62 40.26 2.39
N PHE A 654 16.36 39.25 2.86
CA PHE A 654 17.74 39.47 3.32
C PHE A 654 18.71 39.88 2.20
N PRO A 655 18.69 39.26 0.99
CA PRO A 655 19.56 39.69 -0.10
C PRO A 655 19.33 41.17 -0.48
N SER A 656 18.07 41.60 -0.62
CA SER A 656 17.75 42.99 -0.94
C SER A 656 18.08 43.96 0.21
N LEU A 657 17.86 43.56 1.47
CA LEU A 657 18.27 44.32 2.64
C LEU A 657 19.81 44.47 2.72
N PHE A 658 20.56 43.42 2.42
CA PHE A 658 22.03 43.49 2.39
C PHE A 658 22.55 44.35 1.25
N LEU A 659 21.89 44.34 0.08
CA LEU A 659 22.22 45.26 -1.00
C LEU A 659 21.91 46.72 -0.60
N LEU A 660 20.78 46.97 0.05
CA LEU A 660 20.44 48.28 0.59
C LEU A 660 21.48 48.77 1.60
N ILE A 661 21.87 47.92 2.56
CA ILE A 661 22.93 48.22 3.53
C ILE A 661 24.31 48.31 2.85
N GLY A 662 24.57 47.55 1.79
CA GLY A 662 25.80 47.67 1.02
C GLY A 662 25.90 49.01 0.29
N SER A 663 24.76 49.56 -0.12
CA SER A 663 24.67 50.78 -0.93
C SER A 663 25.13 52.05 -0.24
N TRP A 664 25.16 52.06 1.10
CA TRP A 664 25.56 53.23 1.88
C TRP A 664 26.94 53.09 2.53
N LEU A 665 27.62 51.94 2.45
CA LEU A 665 28.90 51.72 3.13
C LEU A 665 29.95 52.76 2.73
N HIS A 666 29.86 53.30 1.50
CA HIS A 666 30.74 54.34 1.02
C HIS A 666 30.68 55.65 1.81
N PHE A 667 29.60 55.94 2.56
CA PHE A 667 29.54 57.11 3.46
C PHE A 667 30.57 57.04 4.59
N TRP A 668 31.01 55.83 4.96
CA TRP A 668 32.00 55.59 6.01
C TRP A 668 33.41 55.34 5.46
N ILE A 669 33.55 55.20 4.14
CA ILE A 669 34.83 54.99 3.48
C ILE A 669 35.48 56.33 3.16
N HIS A 670 36.77 56.46 3.48
CA HIS A 670 37.51 57.69 3.23
C HIS A 670 37.54 58.06 1.73
N GLY A 671 37.37 59.36 1.41
CA GLY A 671 37.24 59.84 0.01
C GLY A 671 38.43 59.54 -0.91
N SER A 672 39.60 59.21 -0.36
CA SER A 672 40.77 58.79 -1.16
C SER A 672 40.63 57.37 -1.74
N TRP A 673 39.72 56.55 -1.21
CA TRP A 673 39.49 55.17 -1.64
C TRP A 673 38.36 55.12 -2.66
N SER A 674 38.64 55.65 -3.85
CA SER A 674 37.65 55.79 -4.93
C SER A 674 37.01 54.46 -5.35
N VAL A 675 37.79 53.40 -5.56
CA VAL A 675 37.29 52.10 -6.06
C VAL A 675 36.29 51.45 -5.09
N PRO A 676 36.57 51.27 -3.78
CA PRO A 676 35.59 50.72 -2.85
C PRO A 676 34.33 51.58 -2.69
N ARG A 677 34.46 52.91 -2.77
CA ARG A 677 33.29 53.81 -2.76
C ARG A 677 32.41 53.60 -4.00
N SER A 678 33.02 53.46 -5.19
CA SER A 678 32.29 53.18 -6.43
C SER A 678 31.56 51.84 -6.37
N ILE A 679 32.22 50.80 -5.86
CA ILE A 679 31.66 49.45 -5.77
C ILE A 679 30.47 49.46 -4.81
N SER A 680 30.63 50.06 -3.63
CA SER A 680 29.56 50.14 -2.63
C SER A 680 28.34 50.93 -3.14
N ALA A 681 28.52 52.04 -3.86
CA ALA A 681 27.40 52.83 -4.36
C ALA A 681 26.72 52.24 -5.61
N ALA A 682 27.51 51.80 -6.61
CA ALA A 682 26.99 51.44 -7.93
C ALA A 682 26.49 49.99 -8.03
N VAL A 683 27.22 49.02 -7.47
CA VAL A 683 26.92 47.60 -7.64
C VAL A 683 25.56 47.23 -7.06
N PRO A 684 25.18 47.65 -5.84
CA PRO A 684 23.87 47.35 -5.29
C PRO A 684 22.72 47.93 -6.12
N PHE A 685 22.86 49.17 -6.62
CA PHE A 685 21.84 49.79 -7.46
C PHE A 685 21.65 49.02 -8.78
N PHE A 686 22.72 48.71 -9.51
CA PHE A 686 22.60 48.02 -10.79
C PHE A 686 22.08 46.58 -10.65
N ILE A 687 22.47 45.86 -9.60
CA ILE A 687 21.92 44.52 -9.32
C ILE A 687 20.42 44.62 -9.05
N LEU A 688 20.00 45.55 -8.19
CA LEU A 688 18.59 45.69 -7.83
C LEU A 688 17.74 46.24 -8.99
N ALA A 689 18.29 47.15 -9.80
CA ALA A 689 17.63 47.68 -11.00
C ALA A 689 17.45 46.60 -12.08
N ALA A 690 18.49 45.81 -12.36
CA ALA A 690 18.39 44.68 -13.27
C ALA A 690 17.35 43.68 -12.78
N TYR A 691 17.39 43.35 -11.48
CA TYR A 691 16.43 42.46 -10.87
C TYR A 691 14.99 42.96 -11.00
N TYR A 692 14.74 44.24 -10.73
CA TYR A 692 13.41 44.85 -10.84
C TYR A 692 12.88 44.89 -12.28
N ILE A 693 13.73 45.15 -13.28
CA ILE A 693 13.34 45.24 -14.70
C ILE A 693 13.02 43.87 -15.30
N PHE A 694 13.76 42.82 -14.93
CA PHE A 694 13.56 41.47 -15.46
C PHE A 694 12.49 40.67 -14.71
N MET A 695 11.88 41.25 -13.67
CA MET A 695 10.82 40.62 -12.91
C MET A 695 9.46 40.86 -13.59
N SER A 696 8.68 39.80 -13.83
CA SER A 696 7.33 39.91 -14.39
C SER A 696 6.32 40.40 -13.34
N GLU A 697 5.39 41.28 -13.72
CA GLU A 697 4.34 41.82 -12.83
C GLU A 697 3.51 40.74 -12.12
N ASP A 698 3.30 39.58 -12.76
CA ASP A 698 2.51 38.47 -12.20
C ASP A 698 3.26 37.63 -11.14
N ALA A 699 4.56 37.85 -10.92
CA ALA A 699 5.41 36.93 -10.15
C ALA A 699 5.60 37.30 -8.67
N TYR A 700 5.15 38.47 -8.22
CA TYR A 700 5.40 38.97 -6.87
C TYR A 700 4.17 39.63 -6.23
N THR A 701 4.13 39.69 -4.90
CA THR A 701 3.02 40.32 -4.16
C THR A 701 3.11 41.84 -4.18
N GLU A 702 1.99 42.57 -4.05
CA GLU A 702 2.02 44.04 -3.94
C GLU A 702 2.99 44.53 -2.84
N ALA A 703 3.05 43.82 -1.71
CA ALA A 703 3.98 44.06 -0.62
C ALA A 703 5.46 43.86 -1.04
N GLN A 704 5.78 42.76 -1.74
CA GLN A 704 7.12 42.53 -2.31
C GLN A 704 7.53 43.65 -3.27
N GLY A 705 6.61 44.09 -4.11
CA GLY A 705 6.81 45.19 -5.06
C GLY A 705 7.14 46.50 -4.35
N ALA A 706 6.38 46.83 -3.30
CA ALA A 706 6.61 48.02 -2.49
C ALA A 706 7.98 47.99 -1.78
N TRP A 707 8.40 46.84 -1.24
CA TRP A 707 9.71 46.65 -0.61
C TRP A 707 10.87 46.82 -1.61
N LEU A 708 10.80 46.13 -2.75
CA LEU A 708 11.85 46.21 -3.78
C LEU A 708 11.91 47.60 -4.42
N GLY A 709 10.76 48.24 -4.64
CA GLY A 709 10.68 49.63 -5.10
C GLY A 709 11.34 50.61 -4.13
N PHE A 710 11.08 50.46 -2.82
CA PHE A 710 11.75 51.25 -1.79
C PHE A 710 13.27 51.06 -1.78
N CYS A 711 13.72 49.80 -1.83
CA CYS A 711 15.15 49.49 -1.92
C CYS A 711 15.78 50.11 -3.17
N LEU A 712 15.09 50.09 -4.31
CA LEU A 712 15.58 50.66 -5.57
C LEU A 712 15.72 52.17 -5.49
N ILE A 713 14.71 52.86 -4.93
CA ILE A 713 14.75 54.31 -4.75
C ILE A 713 15.90 54.71 -3.82
N LEU A 714 16.07 54.04 -2.67
CA LEU A 714 17.15 54.39 -1.75
C LEU A 714 18.54 54.07 -2.29
N THR A 715 18.73 52.91 -2.93
CA THR A 715 20.04 52.59 -3.56
C THR A 715 20.37 53.57 -4.69
N PHE A 716 19.37 54.03 -5.44
CA PHE A 716 19.54 55.07 -6.45
C PHE A 716 19.92 56.43 -5.84
N LEU A 717 19.25 56.85 -4.76
CA LEU A 717 19.59 58.10 -4.06
C LEU A 717 21.00 58.04 -3.46
N SER A 718 21.42 56.88 -2.96
CA SER A 718 22.79 56.63 -2.49
C SER A 718 23.81 56.72 -3.62
N PHE A 719 23.46 56.20 -4.80
CA PHE A 719 24.30 56.31 -6.00
C PHE A 719 24.41 57.75 -6.52
N ILE A 720 23.33 58.53 -6.47
CA ILE A 720 23.35 59.97 -6.78
C ILE A 720 24.26 60.72 -5.80
N GLU A 721 24.15 60.44 -4.50
CA GLU A 721 25.01 61.04 -3.48
C GLU A 721 26.49 60.81 -3.81
N TYR A 722 26.86 59.57 -4.14
CA TYR A 722 28.21 59.23 -4.58
C TYR A 722 28.64 60.05 -5.80
N PHE A 723 27.76 60.18 -6.80
CA PHE A 723 28.04 60.96 -8.00
C PHE A 723 28.17 62.46 -7.71
N LEU A 724 27.41 63.00 -6.77
CA LEU A 724 27.53 64.40 -6.34
C LEU A 724 28.83 64.64 -5.57
N VAL A 725 29.20 63.75 -4.64
CA VAL A 725 30.44 63.89 -3.85
C VAL A 725 31.70 63.75 -4.71
N ILE A 726 31.73 62.81 -5.65
CA ILE A 726 32.89 62.60 -6.53
C ILE A 726 32.87 63.49 -7.77
N GLY A 727 31.70 63.69 -8.38
CA GLY A 727 31.51 64.53 -9.56
C GLY A 727 31.74 66.02 -9.28
N CYS A 728 31.41 66.50 -8.07
CA CYS A 728 31.83 67.83 -7.62
C CYS A 728 33.26 67.85 -7.05
N GLY A 729 33.86 66.69 -6.78
CA GLY A 729 35.15 66.53 -6.11
C GLY A 729 36.38 66.31 -7.00
N GLY A 730 36.27 66.19 -8.33
CA GLY A 730 37.46 65.89 -9.13
C GLY A 730 37.37 66.09 -10.64
N ARG A 731 37.70 67.28 -11.14
CA ARG A 731 38.41 67.40 -12.44
C ARG A 731 39.91 67.41 -12.16
N ARG A 732 40.58 66.27 -12.35
CA ARG A 732 42.04 66.17 -12.34
C ARG A 732 42.59 66.74 -13.65
N SER A 733 43.31 67.85 -13.59
CA SER A 733 44.13 68.34 -14.70
C SER A 733 45.58 67.98 -14.39
N ILE A 734 46.16 67.07 -15.18
CA ILE A 734 47.59 66.73 -15.10
C ILE A 734 48.34 67.74 -15.97
N ARG A 735 49.19 68.59 -15.37
CA ARG A 735 50.16 69.42 -16.11
C ARG A 735 51.57 68.88 -15.88
N TYR A 736 52.25 68.53 -16.96
CA TYR A 736 53.67 68.17 -16.94
C TYR A 736 54.51 69.45 -17.08
N LYS A 737 55.57 69.59 -16.27
CA LYS A 737 56.57 70.66 -16.40
C LYS A 737 57.91 70.03 -16.80
N THR A 738 58.43 70.38 -17.97
CA THR A 738 59.75 69.93 -18.43
C THR A 738 60.82 70.89 -17.88
N LEU A 739 61.77 70.38 -17.10
CA LEU A 739 62.95 71.15 -16.66
C LEU A 739 64.05 71.05 -17.73
N GLY A 740 64.51 72.18 -18.27
CA GLY A 740 65.66 72.25 -19.16
C GLY A 740 66.92 72.76 -18.45
N THR A 741 68.00 71.97 -18.54
CA THR A 741 69.45 72.30 -18.75
C THR A 741 70.11 73.37 -17.86
N GLN A 742 71.30 73.26 -17.24
CA GLN A 742 72.51 72.41 -17.25
C GLN A 742 73.04 72.38 -15.77
N GLU A 743 73.95 71.56 -15.24
CA GLU A 743 75.27 71.09 -15.68
C GLU A 743 75.77 69.99 -14.68
N GLU A 744 76.51 69.03 -15.22
CA GLU A 744 77.31 67.89 -14.71
C GLU A 744 77.33 67.45 -13.22
N HIS A 745 76.89 66.19 -12.95
CA HIS A 745 77.59 65.18 -12.10
C HIS A 745 76.97 63.77 -12.28
N PRO A 746 77.73 62.66 -12.10
CA PRO A 746 77.31 61.31 -12.49
C PRO A 746 76.58 60.55 -11.35
N MET A 747 75.66 59.68 -11.76
CA MET A 747 74.83 58.77 -10.94
C MET A 747 73.72 59.41 -10.09
N GLY A 748 72.55 59.53 -10.72
CA GLY A 748 71.27 59.70 -10.03
C GLY A 748 70.13 59.73 -11.05
N ALA A 749 69.24 58.74 -11.02
CA ALA A 749 68.06 58.70 -11.88
C ALA A 749 67.20 59.97 -11.68
N ALA A 750 66.81 60.62 -12.76
CA ALA A 750 65.94 61.78 -12.75
C ALA A 750 64.59 61.42 -12.09
N LYS A 751 64.27 62.07 -10.96
CA LYS A 751 62.95 61.97 -10.33
C LYS A 751 62.02 62.98 -10.98
N GLU A 752 61.12 62.51 -11.85
CA GLU A 752 59.93 63.27 -12.19
C GLU A 752 59.02 63.35 -10.97
N THR A 753 58.80 64.54 -10.40
CA THR A 753 57.77 64.76 -9.39
C THR A 753 56.52 65.32 -10.04
N VAL A 754 55.46 64.51 -10.05
CA VAL A 754 54.10 64.93 -10.45
C VAL A 754 53.46 65.65 -9.27
N GLU A 755 53.35 66.98 -9.33
CA GLU A 755 52.44 67.70 -8.43
C GLU A 755 51.03 67.73 -9.03
N VAL A 756 50.10 67.10 -8.33
CA VAL A 756 48.68 67.11 -8.67
C VAL A 756 48.07 68.41 -8.15
N ALA A 757 47.88 69.40 -9.02
CA ALA A 757 47.14 70.62 -8.69
C ALA A 757 45.62 70.34 -8.77
N TYR A 758 44.92 70.61 -7.67
CA TYR A 758 43.45 70.51 -7.59
C TYR A 758 42.82 71.83 -8.06
N ASN A 759 41.80 71.75 -8.92
CA ASN A 759 41.10 72.93 -9.43
C ASN A 759 40.19 73.50 -8.33
N GLU A 760 40.34 74.79 -7.97
CA GLU A 760 39.68 75.43 -6.82
C GLU A 760 38.19 75.75 -7.02
N GLY A 761 37.62 75.44 -8.18
CA GLY A 761 36.23 75.77 -8.53
C GLY A 761 35.14 75.11 -7.68
N CYS A 762 35.47 74.08 -6.88
CA CYS A 762 34.55 73.42 -5.94
C CYS A 762 35.07 73.45 -4.48
N ALA A 763 35.90 74.43 -4.11
CA ALA A 763 36.43 74.55 -2.76
C ALA A 763 35.33 74.69 -1.67
N SER A 764 34.13 75.16 -2.04
CA SER A 764 32.98 75.22 -1.12
C SER A 764 32.43 73.85 -0.71
N PHE A 765 32.63 72.80 -1.51
CA PHE A 765 32.18 71.43 -1.18
C PHE A 765 33.25 70.63 -0.42
N ARG A 766 34.51 71.08 -0.45
CA ARG A 766 35.63 70.41 0.22
C ARG A 766 35.53 70.46 1.75
N ASN A 767 34.75 71.39 2.31
CA ASN A 767 34.42 71.45 3.73
C ASN A 767 33.10 70.76 4.10
N ASN A 768 32.29 70.33 3.11
CA ASN A 768 31.02 69.66 3.38
C ASN A 768 31.20 68.14 3.49
N SER A 769 31.93 67.76 4.55
CA SER A 769 31.65 66.51 5.28
C SER A 769 30.18 66.39 5.70
N GLY A 770 29.43 67.50 5.69
CA GLY A 770 28.01 67.56 6.03
C GLY A 770 27.11 66.62 5.23
N ILE A 771 27.34 66.39 3.93
CA ILE A 771 26.44 65.51 3.14
C ILE A 771 26.64 64.04 3.52
N ASP A 772 27.89 63.57 3.56
CA ASP A 772 28.22 62.23 4.07
C ASP A 772 27.72 62.08 5.52
N VAL A 773 27.91 63.09 6.39
CA VAL A 773 27.48 63.07 7.81
C VAL A 773 25.95 63.03 7.96
N ILE A 774 25.22 63.80 7.15
CA ILE A 774 23.75 63.78 7.14
C ILE A 774 23.27 62.43 6.58
N ALA A 775 23.87 61.93 5.50
CA ALA A 775 23.50 60.66 4.88
C ALA A 775 23.70 59.45 5.81
N ARG A 776 24.77 59.45 6.64
CA ARG A 776 25.04 58.43 7.68
C ARG A 776 23.92 58.27 8.70
N ILE A 777 23.12 59.30 8.94
CA ILE A 777 22.00 59.27 9.90
C ILE A 777 20.68 59.14 9.14
N LEU A 778 20.51 59.92 8.07
CA LEU A 778 19.26 60.02 7.33
C LEU A 778 18.86 58.70 6.69
N PHE A 779 19.77 58.03 5.97
CA PHE A 779 19.38 56.80 5.29
C PHE A 779 19.02 55.69 6.30
N PRO A 780 19.82 55.41 7.36
CA PRO A 780 19.41 54.42 8.35
C PRO A 780 18.10 54.77 9.06
N ALA A 781 17.88 56.04 9.39
CA ALA A 781 16.63 56.48 9.99
C ALA A 781 15.43 56.28 9.06
N VAL A 782 15.54 56.66 7.78
CA VAL A 782 14.47 56.46 6.77
C VAL A 782 14.19 54.98 6.57
N THR A 783 15.22 54.13 6.50
CA THR A 783 15.03 52.67 6.39
C THR A 783 14.32 52.09 7.61
N VAL A 784 14.68 52.51 8.83
CA VAL A 784 14.03 52.03 10.06
C VAL A 784 12.58 52.50 10.13
N VAL A 785 12.31 53.77 9.84
CA VAL A 785 10.94 54.30 9.81
C VAL A 785 10.10 53.59 8.77
N PHE A 786 10.65 53.37 7.56
CA PHE A 786 9.98 52.61 6.52
C PHE A 786 9.71 51.19 6.96
N LEU A 787 10.67 50.47 7.54
CA LEU A 787 10.47 49.11 8.05
C LEU A 787 9.33 49.06 9.09
N VAL A 788 9.28 50.02 10.02
CA VAL A 788 8.19 50.10 11.02
C VAL A 788 6.84 50.32 10.34
N ILE A 789 6.73 51.27 9.40
CA ILE A 789 5.48 51.54 8.68
C ILE A 789 5.09 50.33 7.81
N TYR A 790 6.05 49.75 7.12
CA TYR A 790 5.90 48.61 6.24
C TYR A 790 5.34 47.40 7.00
N PHE A 791 5.90 47.07 8.17
CA PHE A 791 5.41 45.96 9.00
C PHE A 791 4.10 46.24 9.75
N ILE A 792 3.65 47.50 9.86
CA ILE A 792 2.39 47.84 10.54
C ILE A 792 1.22 47.94 9.55
N PHE A 793 1.48 48.44 8.34
CA PHE A 793 0.41 48.83 7.41
C PHE A 793 0.41 48.04 6.08
N ILE A 794 1.49 47.36 5.72
CA ILE A 794 1.63 46.68 4.42
C ILE A 794 1.73 45.15 4.59
N VAL A 795 2.39 44.69 5.66
CA VAL A 795 2.43 43.28 6.10
C VAL A 795 1.33 43.02 7.10
#